data_AF-A0AAV2D920-F1
#
_entry.id   AF-A0AAV2D920-F1
#
_cell.length_a   1.000
_cell.length_b   1.000
_cell.length_c   1.000
_cell.angle_alpha   90.00
_cell.angle_beta   90.00
_cell.angle_gamma   90.00
#
_symmetry.space_group_name_H-M   'P 1'
#
loop_
_entity.id
_entity.type
_entity.pdbx_description
1 polymer ?
#
loop_
_entity_poly.entity_id
_entity_poly.type
_entity_poly.pdbx_seq_one_letter_code
_entity_poly.pdbx_strand_id
1 'polypeptide(L)'
;MNVDLSKPVTIEEIRKAVFSLGAHKSPGPDGFSGIFYRKFWNTVGDDFCREVMAFFETEKLPQGWNDTHIALIPKVPSPVPSPESVGQFRPISCCNFKYKVVSKIMSSRVKEFMPSLVSEMQAAFTGGRMIQDNIIIVHEVLHHFKNRSKGKQYDMMMKMDMRKAFDLVDWDCLDALLEAYGFNQKWCRWVKECIRTVRFSILVNGGPTECFSPTRGIRQGDPLSPFLFILMSNALSFLLDRGISEGVVQGLKIKPNCPRLSHCLFADDTVVFGKASLEEAEAVIHIIDKYKSLTGQEVNMEKSSVFFSKNTPPPLRLSITTFLGFPSSICHDKYLGVPTEWGRSKKETFSFLLERMEKRGDSWKSLMLSHGGKETLIKAVLQAIPTFIMSVFLLPVTLTKKMDSLIHRFFWSGSMKKRSIPWRKGEVLNDPKGEGGVGFRNFNLFNLSLLAKQGWRLLNDPDALWARLMRGLYFPNGHFLSAKKGNRSSWIWASLCDSRKALDLGTIRVIGAGEETYFHSDPWVHTLQSHKISSQMYPPSRVCDWKNEDGSKWNMSLIRRHCSPQEADAISRIQIGPEGSSDKWAWKFNSTGEFSVRTAYHGIRKHFKEQNQPTVNDVNLPADDGQWKWLWSLKLPPKIRFFMWRCLRNALATNLNLHRRQCAPNPSCQLCSGPEENALHCFFLCPHAAATWHKMFPSLDAPPNLSQWIFALREEDNLDSCRKKIFCLWNIWKARNEFIFRRVVPVPPLTAICAFRDAAEPCYNPTPVPPFTQPRNIPPQSCPPPLFPLKRIFCDGSFDHVTQEAAFGVVITNSNGQICDGKAGRISCSSPIEAEAHAILEACHYALEDPTPSVIMSDCKVLVDALIGQPADWPWRCYATLSSISRILQHSTRIRVSFTSRCHNKCADWVARNCRLNGLHPEWLQILNVVSALL
;
A
#
# COMPACT_ATOMS: atom_id res chain seq x y z
N MET A 1 -25.28 10.66 -8.71
CA MET A 1 -25.45 9.19 -8.78
C MET A 1 -26.08 8.74 -10.11
N ASN A 2 -27.42 8.76 -10.29
CA ASN A 2 -28.04 8.18 -11.50
C ASN A 2 -27.52 8.78 -12.81
N VAL A 3 -27.31 10.10 -12.83
CA VAL A 3 -26.67 10.79 -13.96
C VAL A 3 -25.32 10.18 -14.28
N ASP A 4 -24.46 10.01 -13.27
CA ASP A 4 -23.10 9.45 -13.42
C ASP A 4 -23.10 7.98 -13.85
N LEU A 5 -23.96 7.16 -13.24
CA LEU A 5 -24.08 5.74 -13.56
C LEU A 5 -24.50 5.51 -15.02
N SER A 6 -25.33 6.40 -15.57
CA SER A 6 -25.92 6.27 -16.90
C SER A 6 -25.25 7.12 -17.99
N LYS A 7 -24.12 7.78 -17.68
CA LYS A 7 -23.35 8.54 -18.67
C LYS A 7 -22.98 7.66 -19.87
N PRO A 8 -22.99 8.20 -21.11
CA PRO A 8 -22.44 7.50 -22.26
C PRO A 8 -21.04 6.98 -21.97
N VAL A 9 -20.78 5.72 -22.35
CA VAL A 9 -19.47 5.09 -22.14
C VAL A 9 -18.49 5.64 -23.17
N THR A 10 -17.28 5.98 -22.72
CA THR A 10 -16.24 6.53 -23.60
C THR A 10 -15.19 5.48 -23.96
N ILE A 11 -14.49 5.67 -25.08
CA ILE A 11 -13.38 4.80 -25.52
C ILE A 11 -12.29 4.72 -24.43
N GLU A 12 -11.99 5.83 -23.76
CA GLU A 12 -10.98 5.85 -22.69
C GLU A 12 -11.44 5.05 -21.46
N GLU A 13 -12.73 5.09 -21.12
CA GLU A 13 -13.30 4.26 -20.05
C GLU A 13 -13.21 2.76 -20.37
N ILE A 14 -13.51 2.37 -21.62
CA ILE A 14 -13.39 0.98 -22.10
C ILE A 14 -11.93 0.53 -22.07
N ARG A 15 -11.02 1.36 -22.58
CA ARG A 15 -9.58 1.10 -22.55
C ARG A 15 -9.12 0.92 -21.10
N LYS A 16 -9.48 1.82 -20.20
CA LYS A 16 -9.15 1.71 -18.77
C LYS A 16 -9.68 0.41 -18.16
N ALA A 17 -10.91 -0.01 -18.51
CA ALA A 17 -11.48 -1.27 -18.06
C ALA A 17 -10.65 -2.49 -18.54
N VAL A 18 -10.34 -2.58 -19.83
CA VAL A 18 -9.52 -3.66 -20.43
C VAL A 18 -8.14 -3.76 -19.79
N PHE A 19 -7.46 -2.62 -19.59
CA PHE A 19 -6.13 -2.56 -19.00
C PHE A 19 -6.14 -2.70 -17.47
N SER A 20 -7.30 -2.63 -16.82
CA SER A 20 -7.46 -2.95 -15.40
C SER A 20 -7.69 -4.46 -15.14
N LEU A 21 -8.31 -5.18 -16.08
CA LEU A 21 -8.62 -6.61 -15.95
C LEU A 21 -7.38 -7.49 -16.16
N GLY A 22 -7.16 -8.51 -15.33
CA GLY A 22 -5.94 -9.32 -15.39
C GLY A 22 -5.66 -9.97 -16.75
N ALA A 23 -4.48 -9.70 -17.33
CA ALA A 23 -4.09 -10.17 -18.66
C ALA A 23 -4.00 -11.69 -18.80
N HIS A 24 -3.51 -12.38 -17.76
CA HIS A 24 -3.25 -13.83 -17.76
C HIS A 24 -4.32 -14.64 -17.03
N LYS A 25 -5.54 -14.10 -16.90
CA LYS A 25 -6.66 -14.85 -16.32
C LYS A 25 -7.21 -15.84 -17.34
N SER A 26 -7.70 -16.98 -16.86
CA SER A 26 -8.34 -17.99 -17.70
C SER A 26 -9.47 -17.38 -18.53
N PRO A 27 -9.56 -17.71 -19.83
CA PRO A 27 -10.62 -17.22 -20.71
C PRO A 27 -11.97 -17.87 -20.39
N GLY A 28 -13.03 -17.33 -20.99
CA GLY A 28 -14.33 -17.98 -21.04
C GLY A 28 -14.44 -18.94 -22.23
N PRO A 29 -15.67 -19.31 -22.61
CA PRO A 29 -15.94 -20.16 -23.78
C PRO A 29 -15.33 -19.68 -25.11
N ASP A 30 -15.14 -18.37 -25.29
CA ASP A 30 -14.54 -17.81 -26.52
C ASP A 30 -13.03 -18.05 -26.67
N GLY A 31 -12.35 -18.54 -25.62
CA GLY A 31 -10.92 -18.81 -25.63
C GLY A 31 -10.02 -17.56 -25.57
N PHE A 32 -10.57 -16.36 -25.66
CA PHE A 32 -9.78 -15.11 -25.69
C PHE A 32 -9.55 -14.55 -24.29
N SER A 33 -8.29 -14.53 -23.86
CA SER A 33 -7.88 -13.94 -22.58
C SER A 33 -7.49 -12.47 -22.73
N GLY A 34 -7.31 -11.77 -21.60
CA GLY A 34 -7.00 -10.34 -21.60
C GLY A 34 -5.70 -9.96 -22.31
N ILE A 35 -4.74 -10.89 -22.43
CA ILE A 35 -3.50 -10.65 -23.17
C ILE A 35 -3.74 -10.45 -24.67
N PHE A 36 -4.74 -11.11 -25.25
CA PHE A 36 -5.12 -10.93 -26.65
C PHE A 36 -5.53 -9.48 -26.90
N TYR A 37 -6.51 -8.98 -26.15
CA TYR A 37 -7.01 -7.61 -26.29
C TYR A 37 -5.93 -6.56 -26.02
N ARG A 38 -5.07 -6.79 -25.03
CA ARG A 38 -3.98 -5.84 -24.70
C ARG A 38 -2.89 -5.81 -25.77
N LYS A 39 -2.53 -6.97 -26.35
CA LYS A 39 -1.46 -7.07 -27.35
C LYS A 39 -1.92 -6.57 -28.72
N PHE A 40 -3.15 -6.88 -29.11
CA PHE A 40 -3.72 -6.55 -30.41
C PHE A 40 -4.67 -5.35 -30.34
N TRP A 41 -4.56 -4.51 -29.31
CA TRP A 41 -5.45 -3.37 -29.09
C TRP A 41 -5.52 -2.43 -30.30
N ASN A 42 -4.39 -2.20 -30.96
CA ASN A 42 -4.33 -1.32 -32.14
C ASN A 42 -5.06 -1.92 -33.36
N THR A 43 -5.38 -3.21 -33.35
CA THR A 43 -6.06 -3.91 -34.44
C THR A 43 -7.54 -4.11 -34.12
N VAL A 44 -7.87 -4.58 -32.91
CA VAL A 44 -9.26 -4.96 -32.54
C VAL A 44 -9.96 -3.92 -31.65
N GLY A 45 -9.24 -2.89 -31.19
CA GLY A 45 -9.71 -1.96 -30.16
C GLY A 45 -10.91 -1.14 -30.59
N ASP A 46 -10.91 -0.62 -31.82
CA ASP A 46 -11.97 0.26 -32.31
C ASP A 46 -13.30 -0.50 -32.48
N ASP A 47 -13.27 -1.67 -33.12
CA ASP A 47 -14.45 -2.53 -33.27
C ASP A 47 -14.94 -3.02 -31.91
N PHE A 48 -14.02 -3.42 -31.02
CA PHE A 48 -14.39 -3.82 -29.66
C PHE A 48 -15.05 -2.70 -28.88
N CYS A 49 -14.56 -1.45 -29.00
CA CYS A 49 -15.19 -0.30 -28.36
C CYS A 49 -16.59 -0.04 -28.93
N ARG A 50 -16.77 -0.15 -30.25
CA ARG A 50 -18.07 0.02 -30.91
C ARG A 50 -19.11 -0.96 -30.36
N GLU A 51 -18.75 -2.24 -30.27
CA GLU A 51 -19.63 -3.29 -29.71
C GLU A 51 -19.96 -3.07 -28.23
N VAL A 52 -18.97 -2.67 -27.42
CA VAL A 52 -19.21 -2.37 -26.00
C VAL A 52 -20.12 -1.16 -25.85
N MET A 53 -19.93 -0.09 -26.62
CA MET A 53 -20.81 1.09 -26.61
C MET A 53 -22.23 0.74 -27.07
N ALA A 54 -22.36 -0.10 -28.11
CA ALA A 54 -23.64 -0.56 -28.62
C ALA A 54 -24.47 -1.27 -27.53
N PHE A 55 -23.86 -2.05 -26.63
CA PHE A 55 -24.56 -2.61 -25.48
C PHE A 55 -25.15 -1.52 -24.55
N PHE A 56 -24.41 -0.46 -24.25
CA PHE A 56 -24.89 0.60 -23.35
C PHE A 56 -25.96 1.51 -24.00
N GLU A 57 -26.08 1.47 -25.32
CA GLU A 57 -27.12 2.17 -26.09
C GLU A 57 -28.36 1.31 -26.30
N THR A 58 -28.19 0.08 -26.79
CA THR A 58 -29.28 -0.85 -27.11
C THR A 58 -29.79 -1.66 -25.92
N GLU A 59 -29.04 -1.66 -24.82
CA GLU A 59 -29.32 -2.44 -23.60
C GLU A 59 -29.33 -3.96 -23.82
N LYS A 60 -28.74 -4.43 -24.93
CA LYS A 60 -28.72 -5.85 -25.35
C LYS A 60 -27.31 -6.35 -25.55
N LEU A 61 -27.01 -7.52 -24.97
CA LEU A 61 -25.69 -8.15 -25.18
C LEU A 61 -25.69 -8.92 -26.51
N PRO A 62 -24.59 -8.87 -27.29
CA PRO A 62 -24.47 -9.70 -28.47
C PRO A 62 -24.48 -11.20 -28.10
N GLN A 63 -25.01 -12.03 -29.00
CA GLN A 63 -25.12 -13.46 -28.78
C GLN A 63 -23.75 -14.09 -28.47
N GLY A 64 -23.72 -14.98 -27.47
CA GLY A 64 -22.52 -15.69 -27.05
C GLY A 64 -21.57 -14.90 -26.14
N TRP A 65 -21.72 -13.57 -26.01
CA TRP A 65 -20.88 -12.80 -25.09
C TRP A 65 -21.07 -13.22 -23.64
N ASN A 66 -22.29 -13.59 -23.26
CA ASN A 66 -22.65 -13.95 -21.90
C ASN A 66 -22.45 -15.44 -21.58
N ASP A 67 -21.97 -16.25 -22.53
CA ASP A 67 -21.68 -17.66 -22.29
C ASP A 67 -20.54 -17.81 -21.27
N THR A 68 -20.69 -18.74 -20.34
CA THR A 68 -19.81 -18.85 -19.18
C THR A 68 -19.53 -20.32 -18.84
N HIS A 69 -18.25 -20.66 -18.66
CA HIS A 69 -17.86 -21.96 -18.13
C HIS A 69 -17.84 -21.96 -16.60
N ILE A 70 -18.32 -23.01 -15.96
CA ILE A 70 -18.21 -23.22 -14.50
C ILE A 70 -17.11 -24.22 -14.22
N ALA A 71 -16.00 -23.74 -13.63
CA ALA A 71 -14.91 -24.58 -13.15
C ALA A 71 -15.14 -24.98 -11.68
N LEU A 72 -15.00 -26.26 -11.35
CA LEU A 72 -15.17 -26.77 -9.99
C LEU A 72 -13.82 -26.85 -9.28
N ILE A 73 -13.61 -26.02 -8.26
CA ILE A 73 -12.37 -26.03 -7.45
C ILE A 73 -12.61 -26.77 -6.13
N PRO A 74 -11.82 -27.80 -5.78
CA PRO A 74 -11.94 -28.49 -4.50
C PRO A 74 -11.72 -27.54 -3.31
N LYS A 75 -12.62 -27.59 -2.32
CA LYS A 75 -12.47 -26.87 -1.03
C LYS A 75 -11.58 -27.63 -0.04
N VAL A 76 -11.52 -28.97 -0.17
CA VAL A 76 -10.73 -29.84 0.70
C VAL A 76 -9.26 -29.86 0.30
N PRO A 77 -8.31 -29.73 1.25
CA PRO A 77 -6.88 -29.74 0.94
C PRO A 77 -6.36 -31.15 0.67
N SER A 78 -5.57 -31.31 -0.39
CA SER A 78 -4.72 -32.50 -0.61
C SER A 78 -3.78 -32.71 0.60
N PRO A 79 -3.68 -33.92 1.21
CA PRO A 79 -3.57 -35.22 0.51
C PRO A 79 -4.59 -36.33 0.89
N VAL A 80 -5.82 -36.05 1.34
CA VAL A 80 -6.87 -37.07 1.66
C VAL A 80 -8.26 -36.63 1.13
N PRO A 81 -9.22 -37.56 0.97
CA PRO A 81 -9.57 -38.21 -0.30
C PRO A 81 -10.17 -37.21 -1.32
N SER A 82 -10.30 -37.63 -2.57
CA SER A 82 -11.01 -36.88 -3.61
C SER A 82 -12.37 -36.39 -3.10
N PRO A 83 -12.84 -35.19 -3.50
CA PRO A 83 -14.11 -34.66 -3.00
C PRO A 83 -15.26 -35.64 -3.27
N GLU A 84 -15.97 -36.06 -2.22
CA GLU A 84 -17.02 -37.09 -2.28
C GLU A 84 -18.42 -36.50 -2.52
N SER A 85 -18.57 -35.18 -2.41
CA SER A 85 -19.84 -34.49 -2.66
C SER A 85 -19.66 -33.16 -3.39
N VAL A 86 -20.68 -32.76 -4.14
CA VAL A 86 -20.71 -31.49 -4.89
C VAL A 86 -20.52 -30.27 -3.96
N GLY A 87 -20.99 -30.36 -2.71
CA GLY A 87 -20.84 -29.28 -1.71
C GLY A 87 -19.38 -28.97 -1.34
N GLN A 88 -18.48 -29.94 -1.54
CA GLN A 88 -17.03 -29.79 -1.31
C GLN A 88 -16.32 -29.10 -2.48
N PHE A 89 -17.02 -28.75 -3.56
CA PHE A 89 -16.49 -27.91 -4.62
C PHE A 89 -16.94 -26.45 -4.48
N ARG A 90 -16.11 -25.55 -4.97
CA ARG A 90 -16.41 -24.13 -5.18
C ARG A 90 -16.58 -23.90 -6.69
N PRO A 91 -17.79 -23.57 -7.17
CA PRO A 91 -17.99 -23.25 -8.57
C PRO A 91 -17.43 -21.84 -8.87
N ILE A 92 -16.58 -21.73 -9.90
CA ILE A 92 -16.04 -20.46 -10.38
C ILE A 92 -16.50 -20.22 -11.81
N SER A 93 -17.11 -19.07 -12.05
CA SER A 93 -17.62 -18.63 -13.34
C SER A 93 -16.50 -18.02 -14.20
N CYS A 94 -16.00 -18.77 -15.16
CA CYS A 94 -15.08 -18.34 -16.21
C CYS A 94 -15.88 -17.63 -17.33
N CYS A 95 -16.19 -16.36 -17.11
CA CYS A 95 -16.88 -15.52 -18.10
C CYS A 95 -15.93 -15.07 -19.21
N ASN A 96 -16.46 -14.89 -20.43
CA ASN A 96 -15.75 -14.28 -21.56
C ASN A 96 -15.15 -12.92 -21.20
N PHE A 97 -13.97 -12.63 -21.74
CA PHE A 97 -13.28 -11.37 -21.42
C PHE A 97 -14.08 -10.16 -21.91
N LYS A 98 -14.77 -10.28 -23.05
CA LYS A 98 -15.63 -9.23 -23.63
C LYS A 98 -16.72 -8.80 -22.65
N TYR A 99 -17.49 -9.76 -22.11
CA TYR A 99 -18.50 -9.48 -21.07
C TYR A 99 -17.87 -8.92 -19.79
N LYS A 100 -16.70 -9.42 -19.36
CA LYS A 100 -16.03 -8.90 -18.16
C LYS A 100 -15.68 -7.41 -18.29
N VAL A 101 -15.44 -6.89 -19.49
CA VAL A 101 -15.21 -5.45 -19.70
C VAL A 101 -16.49 -4.66 -19.42
N VAL A 102 -17.64 -5.09 -19.94
CA VAL A 102 -18.95 -4.48 -19.66
C VAL A 102 -19.24 -4.46 -18.16
N SER A 103 -19.15 -5.62 -17.52
CA SER A 103 -19.33 -5.77 -16.07
C SER A 103 -18.29 -4.95 -15.27
N LYS A 104 -17.06 -4.81 -15.77
CA LYS A 104 -16.01 -4.00 -15.14
C LYS A 104 -16.32 -2.51 -15.19
N ILE A 105 -16.89 -2.01 -16.29
CA ILE A 105 -17.33 -0.62 -16.41
C ILE A 105 -18.44 -0.35 -15.40
N MET A 106 -19.50 -1.18 -15.42
CA MET A 106 -20.63 -1.05 -14.48
C MET A 106 -20.17 -1.12 -13.02
N SER A 107 -19.38 -2.13 -12.66
CA SER A 107 -18.87 -2.27 -11.29
C SER A 107 -17.98 -1.10 -10.86
N SER A 108 -17.21 -0.50 -11.77
CA SER A 108 -16.38 0.66 -11.44
C SER A 108 -17.21 1.91 -11.17
N ARG A 109 -18.31 2.11 -11.90
CA ARG A 109 -19.25 3.21 -11.68
C ARG A 109 -20.02 3.08 -10.35
N VAL A 110 -20.60 1.91 -10.06
CA VAL A 110 -21.36 1.71 -8.81
C VAL A 110 -20.47 1.74 -7.56
N LYS A 111 -19.20 1.31 -7.70
CA LYS A 111 -18.23 1.29 -6.59
C LYS A 111 -18.07 2.65 -5.90
N GLU A 112 -18.13 3.74 -6.65
CA GLU A 112 -17.97 5.11 -6.12
C GLU A 112 -19.12 5.50 -5.18
N PHE A 113 -20.31 4.94 -5.38
CA PHE A 113 -21.51 5.23 -4.59
C PHE A 113 -21.78 4.21 -3.49
N MET A 114 -21.02 3.11 -3.43
CA MET A 114 -21.20 2.08 -2.39
C MET A 114 -21.21 2.65 -0.96
N PRO A 115 -20.28 3.55 -0.54
CA PRO A 115 -20.28 4.07 0.82
C PRO A 115 -21.57 4.78 1.24
N SER A 116 -22.29 5.40 0.29
CA SER A 116 -23.58 6.05 0.53
C SER A 116 -24.79 5.11 0.43
N LEU A 117 -24.66 3.98 -0.27
CA LEU A 117 -25.76 3.04 -0.51
C LEU A 117 -25.92 1.98 0.58
N VAL A 118 -24.81 1.62 1.26
CA VAL A 118 -24.81 0.52 2.24
C VAL A 118 -24.62 1.01 3.67
N SER A 119 -25.23 0.31 4.61
CA SER A 119 -25.13 0.56 6.05
C SER A 119 -23.66 0.61 6.48
N GLU A 120 -23.33 1.44 7.48
CA GLU A 120 -21.99 1.52 8.05
C GLU A 120 -21.51 0.18 8.65
N MET A 121 -22.45 -0.70 8.98
CA MET A 121 -22.23 -2.05 9.50
C MET A 121 -21.79 -3.06 8.42
N GLN A 122 -21.79 -2.68 7.13
CA GLN A 122 -21.32 -3.50 6.00
C GLN A 122 -19.90 -3.10 5.60
N ALA A 123 -18.90 -3.92 5.92
CA ALA A 123 -17.51 -3.59 5.62
C ALA A 123 -17.01 -4.12 4.26
N ALA A 124 -17.69 -5.11 3.67
CA ALA A 124 -17.21 -5.74 2.44
C ALA A 124 -17.33 -4.83 1.20
N PHE A 125 -16.32 -4.90 0.32
CA PHE A 125 -16.21 -4.20 -0.97
C PHE A 125 -16.59 -2.70 -1.01
N THR A 126 -16.55 -2.02 0.13
CA THR A 126 -16.87 -0.60 0.26
C THR A 126 -15.58 0.21 0.43
N GLY A 127 -15.41 1.29 -0.32
CA GLY A 127 -14.23 2.15 -0.23
C GLY A 127 -14.02 2.68 1.19
N GLY A 128 -12.77 2.71 1.66
CA GLY A 128 -12.42 3.20 3.02
C GLY A 128 -12.61 2.19 4.16
N ARG A 129 -13.43 1.15 3.98
CA ARG A 129 -13.70 0.12 4.99
C ARG A 129 -12.73 -1.07 4.83
N MET A 130 -12.24 -1.59 5.95
CA MET A 130 -11.29 -2.70 5.95
C MET A 130 -11.85 -3.90 6.72
N ILE A 131 -11.47 -5.11 6.30
CA ILE A 131 -11.81 -6.36 7.00
C ILE A 131 -11.37 -6.34 8.48
N GLN A 132 -10.27 -5.64 8.77
CA GLN A 132 -9.76 -5.43 10.13
C GLN A 132 -10.77 -4.71 11.03
N ASP A 133 -11.63 -3.85 10.48
CA ASP A 133 -12.58 -3.04 11.25
C ASP A 133 -13.60 -3.94 11.96
N ASN A 134 -14.19 -4.89 11.24
CA ASN A 134 -15.10 -5.88 11.80
C ASN A 134 -14.41 -6.79 12.82
N ILE A 135 -13.17 -7.19 12.54
CA ILE A 135 -12.38 -8.00 13.48
C ILE A 135 -12.18 -7.23 14.78
N ILE A 136 -11.80 -5.95 14.71
CA ILE A 136 -11.64 -5.11 15.89
C ILE A 136 -12.96 -5.02 16.67
N ILE A 137 -14.07 -4.69 16.01
CA ILE A 137 -15.40 -4.57 16.65
C ILE A 137 -15.79 -5.87 17.37
N VAL A 138 -15.75 -7.00 16.65
CA VAL A 138 -16.15 -8.31 17.20
C VAL A 138 -15.25 -8.70 18.38
N HIS A 139 -13.94 -8.47 18.29
CA HIS A 139 -13.03 -8.79 19.38
C HIS A 139 -13.18 -7.88 20.61
N GLU A 140 -13.53 -6.60 20.44
CA GLU A 140 -13.88 -5.72 21.56
C GLU A 140 -15.18 -6.15 22.24
N VAL A 141 -16.19 -6.59 21.46
CA VAL A 141 -17.43 -7.18 21.99
C VAL A 141 -17.14 -8.45 22.80
N LEU A 142 -16.33 -9.37 22.25
CA LEU A 142 -15.93 -10.59 22.95
C LEU A 142 -15.10 -10.30 24.22
N HIS A 143 -14.24 -9.29 24.19
CA HIS A 143 -13.52 -8.83 25.38
C HIS A 143 -14.47 -8.28 26.44
N HIS A 144 -15.48 -7.51 26.04
CA HIS A 144 -16.55 -7.05 26.94
C HIS A 144 -17.31 -8.24 27.55
N PHE A 145 -17.70 -9.23 26.75
CA PHE A 145 -18.41 -10.43 27.22
C PHE A 145 -17.61 -11.20 28.28
N LYS A 146 -16.29 -11.31 28.11
CA LYS A 146 -15.40 -11.99 29.07
C LYS A 146 -15.27 -11.25 30.40
N ASN A 147 -15.28 -9.91 30.37
CA ASN A 147 -15.11 -9.08 31.55
C ASN A 147 -16.42 -8.76 32.28
N ARG A 148 -17.57 -9.00 31.65
CA ARG A 148 -18.90 -8.81 32.24
C ARG A 148 -19.25 -9.99 33.16
N SER A 149 -18.78 -9.93 34.41
CA SER A 149 -18.98 -11.00 35.40
C SER A 149 -20.13 -10.78 36.38
N LYS A 150 -20.67 -9.56 36.47
CA LYS A 150 -21.75 -9.17 37.38
C LYS A 150 -22.80 -8.31 36.66
N GLY A 151 -24.03 -8.29 37.19
CA GLY A 151 -25.15 -7.49 36.70
C GLY A 151 -26.30 -8.32 36.12
N LYS A 152 -27.50 -7.72 36.10
CA LYS A 152 -28.77 -8.35 35.63
C LYS A 152 -28.99 -8.27 34.11
N GLN A 153 -28.14 -7.56 33.40
CA GLN A 153 -28.20 -7.48 31.93
C GLN A 153 -27.25 -8.51 31.33
N TYR A 154 -27.78 -9.30 30.41
CA TYR A 154 -27.08 -10.35 29.69
C TYR A 154 -27.00 -9.98 28.21
N ASP A 155 -25.86 -10.21 27.58
CA ASP A 155 -25.65 -9.92 26.16
C ASP A 155 -25.32 -11.21 25.39
N MET A 156 -25.69 -11.24 24.11
CA MET A 156 -25.35 -12.32 23.17
C MET A 156 -24.84 -11.78 21.84
N MET A 157 -24.11 -12.63 21.13
CA MET A 157 -23.64 -12.41 19.78
C MET A 157 -23.89 -13.68 18.98
N MET A 158 -24.60 -13.55 17.86
CA MET A 158 -24.93 -14.65 16.94
C MET A 158 -24.05 -14.51 15.71
N LYS A 159 -23.17 -15.49 15.49
CA LYS A 159 -22.40 -15.62 14.26
C LYS A 159 -23.18 -16.54 13.31
N MET A 160 -23.46 -16.05 12.12
CA MET A 160 -24.29 -16.73 11.14
C MET A 160 -23.54 -16.92 9.81
N ASP A 161 -23.68 -18.10 9.21
CA ASP A 161 -23.10 -18.45 7.91
C ASP A 161 -24.23 -18.60 6.89
N MET A 162 -24.16 -17.89 5.75
CA MET A 162 -25.18 -17.98 4.69
C MET A 162 -24.87 -19.14 3.73
N ARG A 163 -25.86 -19.99 3.47
CA ARG A 163 -25.73 -21.14 2.57
C ARG A 163 -25.66 -20.67 1.12
N LYS A 164 -24.60 -21.05 0.39
CA LYS A 164 -24.44 -20.84 -1.07
C LYS A 164 -24.87 -19.42 -1.52
N ALA A 165 -24.38 -18.40 -0.83
CA ALA A 165 -24.96 -17.06 -0.86
C ALA A 165 -25.10 -16.42 -2.26
N PHE A 166 -24.19 -16.70 -3.20
CA PHE A 166 -24.26 -16.22 -4.59
C PHE A 166 -25.28 -17.00 -5.43
N ASP A 167 -25.44 -18.30 -5.20
CA ASP A 167 -26.25 -19.18 -6.04
C ASP A 167 -27.75 -19.06 -5.73
N LEU A 168 -28.11 -18.56 -4.54
CA LEU A 168 -29.49 -18.46 -4.08
C LEU A 168 -30.14 -17.08 -4.28
N VAL A 169 -29.42 -16.09 -4.81
CA VAL A 169 -29.95 -14.73 -5.01
C VAL A 169 -31.14 -14.76 -5.98
N ASP A 170 -32.31 -14.36 -5.49
CA ASP A 170 -33.49 -14.17 -6.32
C ASP A 170 -33.40 -12.90 -7.19
N TRP A 171 -33.69 -13.03 -8.48
CA TRP A 171 -33.54 -11.92 -9.42
C TRP A 171 -34.68 -10.91 -9.37
N ASP A 172 -35.90 -11.34 -9.07
CA ASP A 172 -37.06 -10.45 -9.00
C ASP A 172 -36.98 -9.59 -7.73
N CYS A 173 -36.54 -10.18 -6.62
CA CYS A 173 -36.19 -9.43 -5.41
C CYS A 173 -35.06 -8.41 -5.66
N LEU A 174 -34.00 -8.81 -6.37
CA LEU A 174 -32.90 -7.91 -6.70
C LEU A 174 -33.36 -6.72 -7.56
N ASP A 175 -34.20 -6.96 -8.57
CA ASP A 175 -34.76 -5.91 -9.42
C ASP A 175 -35.60 -4.92 -8.58
N ALA A 176 -36.53 -5.43 -7.75
CA ALA A 176 -37.36 -4.60 -6.87
C ALA A 176 -36.53 -3.79 -5.87
N LEU A 177 -35.45 -4.37 -5.36
CA LEU A 177 -34.53 -3.70 -4.45
C LEU A 177 -33.74 -2.58 -5.14
N LEU A 178 -33.24 -2.81 -6.36
CA LEU A 178 -32.56 -1.75 -7.13
C LEU A 178 -33.50 -0.58 -7.44
N GLU A 179 -34.77 -0.86 -7.74
CA GLU A 179 -35.79 0.19 -7.90
C GLU A 179 -36.04 0.93 -6.58
N ALA A 180 -36.15 0.22 -5.45
CA ALA A 180 -36.32 0.84 -4.14
C ALA A 180 -35.11 1.69 -3.70
N TYR A 181 -33.89 1.32 -4.12
CA TYR A 181 -32.69 2.15 -3.96
C TYR A 181 -32.70 3.41 -4.84
N GLY A 182 -33.65 3.53 -5.76
CA GLY A 182 -33.77 4.65 -6.68
C GLY A 182 -32.81 4.58 -7.87
N PHE A 183 -32.30 3.39 -8.24
CA PHE A 183 -31.55 3.23 -9.49
C PHE A 183 -32.48 3.52 -10.68
N ASN A 184 -31.96 4.19 -11.70
CA ASN A 184 -32.76 4.46 -12.88
C ASN A 184 -33.02 3.18 -13.70
N GLN A 185 -34.14 3.19 -14.43
CA GLN A 185 -34.59 2.03 -15.20
C GLN A 185 -33.56 1.54 -16.23
N LYS A 186 -32.81 2.46 -16.85
CA LYS A 186 -31.74 2.10 -17.79
C LYS A 186 -30.67 1.21 -17.14
N TRP A 187 -30.22 1.57 -15.93
CA TRP A 187 -29.26 0.78 -15.18
C TRP A 187 -29.82 -0.60 -14.79
N CYS A 188 -31.07 -0.64 -14.29
CA CYS A 188 -31.74 -1.89 -13.95
C CYS A 188 -31.82 -2.83 -15.16
N ARG A 189 -32.13 -2.30 -16.37
CA ARG A 189 -32.15 -3.08 -17.60
C ARG A 189 -30.78 -3.62 -18.00
N TRP A 190 -29.71 -2.84 -17.84
CA TRP A 190 -28.34 -3.35 -18.04
C TRP A 190 -28.01 -4.50 -17.09
N VAL A 191 -28.33 -4.37 -15.80
CA VAL A 191 -28.11 -5.42 -14.79
C VAL A 191 -28.89 -6.67 -15.15
N LYS A 192 -30.17 -6.51 -15.48
CA LYS A 192 -31.09 -7.60 -15.88
C LYS A 192 -30.56 -8.34 -17.10
N GLU A 193 -30.11 -7.63 -18.13
CA GLU A 193 -29.50 -8.22 -19.31
C GLU A 193 -28.23 -9.01 -18.94
N CYS A 194 -27.39 -8.48 -18.04
CA CYS A 194 -26.17 -9.17 -17.61
C CYS A 194 -26.46 -10.48 -16.87
N ILE A 195 -27.43 -10.51 -15.95
CA ILE A 195 -27.67 -11.68 -15.07
C ILE A 195 -28.63 -12.70 -15.66
N ARG A 196 -29.65 -12.29 -16.43
CA ARG A 196 -30.71 -13.20 -16.91
C ARG A 196 -30.39 -13.89 -18.24
N THR A 197 -29.53 -13.32 -19.08
CA THR A 197 -29.20 -13.89 -20.40
C THR A 197 -28.00 -14.85 -20.38
N VAL A 198 -27.48 -15.16 -19.19
CA VAL A 198 -26.30 -16.01 -19.03
C VAL A 198 -26.60 -17.45 -19.40
N ARG A 199 -25.63 -18.09 -20.05
CA ARG A 199 -25.66 -19.51 -20.39
C ARG A 199 -24.45 -20.21 -19.80
N PHE A 200 -24.68 -21.30 -19.07
CA PHE A 200 -23.63 -22.02 -18.34
C PHE A 200 -23.34 -23.39 -18.94
N SER A 201 -22.06 -23.75 -18.97
CA SER A 201 -21.59 -25.13 -19.17
C SER A 201 -20.60 -25.48 -18.06
N ILE A 202 -20.73 -26.65 -17.44
CA ILE A 202 -19.83 -27.10 -16.37
C ILE A 202 -18.61 -27.75 -17.01
N LEU A 203 -17.42 -27.46 -16.48
CA LEU A 203 -16.19 -28.11 -16.93
C LEU A 203 -15.96 -29.40 -16.12
N VAL A 204 -16.03 -30.54 -16.80
CA VAL A 204 -15.72 -31.87 -16.26
C VAL A 204 -14.49 -32.41 -16.98
N ASN A 205 -13.41 -32.69 -16.23
CA ASN A 205 -12.12 -33.12 -16.79
C ASN A 205 -11.56 -32.20 -17.89
N GLY A 206 -11.88 -30.91 -17.83
CA GLY A 206 -11.46 -29.90 -18.81
C GLY A 206 -12.38 -29.76 -20.03
N GLY A 207 -13.35 -30.67 -20.23
CA GLY A 207 -14.37 -30.57 -21.27
C GLY A 207 -15.66 -29.90 -20.78
N PRO A 208 -16.32 -29.06 -21.59
CA PRO A 208 -17.61 -28.48 -21.24
C PRO A 208 -18.76 -29.47 -21.41
N THR A 209 -19.71 -29.45 -20.47
CA THR A 209 -21.00 -30.15 -20.59
C THR A 209 -21.99 -29.38 -21.47
N GLU A 210 -23.15 -29.99 -21.70
CA GLU A 210 -24.31 -29.30 -22.28
C GLU A 210 -24.64 -28.01 -21.56
N CYS A 211 -25.11 -27.05 -22.35
CA CYS A 211 -25.39 -25.70 -21.92
C CYS A 211 -26.78 -25.61 -21.28
N PHE A 212 -26.88 -24.90 -20.16
CA PHE A 212 -28.15 -24.63 -19.48
C PHE A 212 -28.26 -23.17 -19.04
N SER A 213 -29.49 -22.72 -18.79
CA SER A 213 -29.79 -21.36 -18.36
C SER A 213 -30.23 -21.38 -16.89
N PRO A 214 -29.63 -20.54 -16.01
CA PRO A 214 -30.07 -20.46 -14.61
C PRO A 214 -31.40 -19.71 -14.49
N THR A 215 -32.10 -19.94 -13.39
CA THR A 215 -33.32 -19.18 -13.01
C THR A 215 -33.09 -18.20 -11.86
N ARG A 216 -31.94 -18.32 -11.18
CA ARG A 216 -31.54 -17.50 -10.02
C ARG A 216 -30.01 -17.51 -9.87
N GLY A 217 -29.52 -16.66 -8.98
CA GLY A 217 -28.11 -16.59 -8.59
C GLY A 217 -27.27 -15.66 -9.45
N ILE A 218 -26.09 -15.33 -8.95
CA ILE A 218 -25.14 -14.39 -9.58
C ILE A 218 -23.73 -15.01 -9.64
N ARG A 219 -22.94 -14.60 -10.63
CA ARG A 219 -21.69 -15.29 -11.00
C ARG A 219 -20.55 -15.06 -10.01
N GLN A 220 -19.91 -16.15 -9.58
CA GLN A 220 -18.70 -16.09 -8.76
C GLN A 220 -17.45 -15.95 -9.64
N GLY A 221 -16.90 -14.73 -9.73
CA GLY A 221 -15.76 -14.40 -10.60
C GLY A 221 -16.03 -13.25 -11.58
N ASP A 222 -17.24 -12.73 -11.57
CA ASP A 222 -17.68 -11.56 -12.33
C ASP A 222 -17.43 -10.26 -11.52
N PRO A 223 -16.88 -9.17 -12.10
CA PRO A 223 -16.64 -7.91 -11.39
C PRO A 223 -17.88 -7.24 -10.77
N LEU A 224 -19.06 -7.37 -11.39
CA LEU A 224 -20.32 -6.74 -10.94
C LEU A 224 -21.00 -7.51 -9.80
N SER A 225 -20.99 -8.85 -9.84
CA SER A 225 -21.70 -9.69 -8.88
C SER A 225 -21.45 -9.36 -7.39
N PRO A 226 -20.21 -9.06 -6.92
CA PRO A 226 -19.98 -8.72 -5.52
C PRO A 226 -20.76 -7.50 -5.05
N PHE A 227 -20.94 -6.49 -5.91
CA PHE A 227 -21.67 -5.27 -5.56
C PHE A 227 -23.18 -5.52 -5.49
N LEU A 228 -23.72 -6.28 -6.45
CA LEU A 228 -25.13 -6.70 -6.42
C LEU A 228 -25.43 -7.56 -5.20
N PHE A 229 -24.53 -8.49 -4.86
CA PHE A 229 -24.63 -9.32 -3.67
C PHE A 229 -24.70 -8.47 -2.39
N ILE A 230 -23.86 -7.44 -2.29
CA ILE A 230 -23.83 -6.58 -1.12
C ILE A 230 -25.08 -5.73 -1.01
N LEU A 231 -25.57 -5.17 -2.12
CA LEU A 231 -26.84 -4.41 -2.12
C LEU A 231 -27.98 -5.31 -1.63
N MET A 232 -28.02 -6.56 -2.09
CA MET A 232 -29.00 -7.53 -1.61
C MET A 232 -28.82 -7.85 -0.12
N SER A 233 -27.60 -8.19 0.31
CA SER A 233 -27.27 -8.47 1.71
C SER A 233 -27.56 -7.28 2.63
N ASN A 234 -27.48 -6.04 2.13
CA ASN A 234 -27.79 -4.84 2.88
C ASN A 234 -29.30 -4.72 3.22
N ALA A 235 -30.19 -5.44 2.51
CA ALA A 235 -31.58 -5.52 2.93
C ALA A 235 -31.74 -6.13 4.34
N LEU A 236 -30.88 -7.07 4.72
CA LEU A 236 -30.84 -7.58 6.10
C LEU A 236 -30.47 -6.48 7.09
N SER A 237 -29.54 -5.58 6.73
CA SER A 237 -29.19 -4.43 7.57
C SER A 237 -30.40 -3.53 7.79
N PHE A 238 -31.16 -3.22 6.73
CA PHE A 238 -32.36 -2.39 6.86
C PHE A 238 -33.44 -3.04 7.74
N LEU A 239 -33.63 -4.35 7.64
CA LEU A 239 -34.60 -5.06 8.48
C LEU A 239 -34.17 -5.04 9.97
N LEU A 240 -32.89 -5.25 10.25
CA LEU A 240 -32.34 -5.17 11.61
C LEU A 240 -32.40 -3.76 12.18
N ASP A 241 -32.02 -2.75 11.40
CA ASP A 241 -32.06 -1.34 11.81
C ASP A 241 -33.50 -0.88 12.07
N ARG A 242 -34.46 -1.34 11.24
CA ARG A 242 -35.89 -1.15 11.48
C ARG A 242 -36.33 -1.80 12.78
N GLY A 243 -35.93 -3.05 13.04
CA GLY A 243 -36.24 -3.74 14.30
C GLY A 243 -35.72 -3.00 15.54
N ILE A 244 -34.60 -2.28 15.43
CA ILE A 244 -34.12 -1.39 16.49
C ILE A 244 -34.97 -0.14 16.65
N SER A 245 -35.34 0.49 15.53
CA SER A 245 -36.17 1.69 15.55
C SER A 245 -37.56 1.44 16.15
N GLU A 246 -38.10 0.26 15.92
CA GLU A 246 -39.39 -0.21 16.48
C GLU A 246 -39.25 -0.72 17.93
N GLY A 247 -38.02 -0.86 18.45
CA GLY A 247 -37.76 -1.33 19.81
C GLY A 247 -37.89 -2.85 20.02
N VAL A 248 -38.11 -3.61 18.96
CA VAL A 248 -38.21 -5.08 18.99
C VAL A 248 -36.83 -5.72 19.23
N VAL A 249 -35.77 -5.12 18.66
CA VAL A 249 -34.37 -5.51 18.88
C VAL A 249 -33.65 -4.39 19.61
N GLN A 250 -33.00 -4.65 20.74
CA GLN A 250 -32.32 -3.58 21.48
C GLN A 250 -30.93 -3.30 20.95
N GLY A 251 -30.26 -4.32 20.40
CA GLY A 251 -28.86 -4.27 20.02
C GLY A 251 -27.91 -4.16 21.21
N LEU A 252 -26.63 -4.06 20.93
CA LEU A 252 -25.57 -4.03 21.95
C LEU A 252 -24.99 -2.62 22.12
N LYS A 253 -25.04 -2.10 23.34
CA LYS A 253 -24.33 -0.88 23.74
C LYS A 253 -23.35 -1.19 24.87
N ILE A 254 -22.05 -1.17 24.56
CA ILE A 254 -20.99 -1.57 25.52
C ILE A 254 -20.79 -0.53 26.63
N LYS A 255 -20.74 0.76 26.25
CA LYS A 255 -20.67 1.91 27.18
C LYS A 255 -21.58 3.06 26.68
N PRO A 256 -21.96 4.02 27.55
CA PRO A 256 -22.81 5.15 27.16
C PRO A 256 -22.31 5.94 25.94
N ASN A 257 -20.99 6.17 25.86
CA ASN A 257 -20.34 6.94 24.79
C ASN A 257 -19.99 6.09 23.55
N CYS A 258 -20.33 4.81 23.52
CA CYS A 258 -20.13 3.95 22.36
C CYS A 258 -21.34 3.99 21.42
N PRO A 259 -21.14 3.78 20.10
CA PRO A 259 -22.25 3.53 19.18
C PRO A 259 -22.99 2.26 19.61
N ARG A 260 -24.29 2.21 19.30
CA ARG A 260 -25.10 0.98 19.43
C ARG A 260 -24.77 0.08 18.24
N LEU A 261 -24.45 -1.17 18.51
CA LEU A 261 -24.12 -2.18 17.52
C LEU A 261 -25.31 -3.12 17.32
N SER A 262 -25.79 -3.25 16.09
CA SER A 262 -26.79 -4.24 15.69
C SER A 262 -26.18 -5.45 15.05
N HIS A 263 -25.31 -5.23 14.07
CA HIS A 263 -24.70 -6.29 13.29
C HIS A 263 -23.36 -5.87 12.70
N CYS A 264 -22.60 -6.84 12.20
CA CYS A 264 -21.43 -6.66 11.35
C CYS A 264 -21.57 -7.61 10.16
N LEU A 265 -21.60 -7.04 8.95
CA LEU A 265 -21.58 -7.82 7.71
C LEU A 265 -20.21 -7.72 7.05
N PHE A 266 -19.72 -8.87 6.60
CA PHE A 266 -18.60 -8.95 5.68
C PHE A 266 -18.92 -9.97 4.59
N ALA A 267 -19.56 -9.49 3.52
CA ALA A 267 -20.12 -10.34 2.48
C ALA A 267 -21.11 -11.36 3.09
N ASP A 268 -20.81 -12.65 3.04
CA ASP A 268 -21.64 -13.73 3.56
C ASP A 268 -21.49 -13.95 5.08
N ASP A 269 -20.36 -13.56 5.67
CA ASP A 269 -20.13 -13.64 7.11
C ASP A 269 -20.97 -12.58 7.84
N THR A 270 -21.98 -13.04 8.58
CA THR A 270 -22.93 -12.18 9.32
C THR A 270 -22.76 -12.37 10.82
N VAL A 271 -22.66 -11.26 11.56
CA VAL A 271 -22.68 -11.27 13.04
C VAL A 271 -23.77 -10.34 13.51
N VAL A 272 -24.65 -10.80 14.39
CA VAL A 272 -25.71 -10.00 15.01
C VAL A 272 -25.46 -9.88 16.51
N PHE A 273 -25.65 -8.70 17.08
CA PHE A 273 -25.45 -8.38 18.48
C PHE A 273 -26.78 -8.00 19.14
N GLY A 274 -27.02 -8.48 20.36
CA GLY A 274 -28.25 -8.19 21.09
C GLY A 274 -28.16 -8.55 22.58
N LYS A 275 -29.26 -8.39 23.32
CA LYS A 275 -29.39 -8.94 24.67
C LYS A 275 -29.62 -10.44 24.60
N ALA A 276 -29.05 -11.14 25.59
CA ALA A 276 -29.34 -12.56 25.75
C ALA A 276 -30.71 -12.69 26.42
N SER A 277 -31.76 -12.77 25.61
CA SER A 277 -33.12 -13.10 26.01
C SER A 277 -33.78 -13.93 24.90
N LEU A 278 -34.85 -14.65 25.24
CA LEU A 278 -35.59 -15.44 24.24
C LEU A 278 -36.34 -14.52 23.27
N GLU A 279 -36.88 -13.41 23.77
CA GLU A 279 -37.65 -12.44 22.99
C GLU A 279 -36.79 -11.80 21.89
N GLU A 280 -35.55 -11.40 22.22
CA GLU A 280 -34.64 -10.80 21.23
C GLU A 280 -34.10 -11.87 20.25
N ALA A 281 -33.90 -13.11 20.71
CA ALA A 281 -33.53 -14.22 19.82
C ALA A 281 -34.65 -14.54 18.81
N GLU A 282 -35.90 -14.60 19.27
CA GLU A 282 -37.09 -14.83 18.45
C GLU A 282 -37.30 -13.69 17.45
N ALA A 283 -37.17 -12.44 17.89
CA ALA A 283 -37.24 -11.27 17.01
C ALA A 283 -36.22 -11.32 15.87
N VAL A 284 -34.97 -11.68 16.19
CA VAL A 284 -33.91 -11.79 15.18
C VAL A 284 -34.20 -12.92 14.20
N ILE A 285 -34.64 -14.10 14.67
CA ILE A 285 -35.03 -15.21 13.79
C ILE A 285 -36.20 -14.82 12.89
N HIS A 286 -37.21 -14.13 13.41
CA HIS A 286 -38.33 -13.65 12.60
C HIS A 286 -37.88 -12.70 11.48
N ILE A 287 -36.92 -11.80 11.77
CA ILE A 287 -36.30 -10.93 10.77
C ILE A 287 -35.56 -11.75 9.71
N ILE A 288 -34.83 -12.78 10.13
CA ILE A 288 -34.09 -13.69 9.23
C ILE A 288 -35.05 -14.48 8.33
N ASP A 289 -36.15 -14.99 8.88
CA ASP A 289 -37.14 -15.75 8.10
C ASP A 289 -37.85 -14.85 7.09
N LYS A 290 -38.16 -13.61 7.47
CA LYS A 290 -38.64 -12.58 6.54
C LYS A 290 -37.61 -12.32 5.44
N TYR A 291 -36.34 -12.13 5.80
CA TYR A 291 -35.26 -11.95 4.83
C TYR A 291 -35.11 -13.16 3.89
N LYS A 292 -35.21 -14.39 4.41
CA LYS A 292 -35.17 -15.64 3.63
C LYS A 292 -36.32 -15.71 2.64
N SER A 293 -37.54 -15.37 3.08
CA SER A 293 -38.74 -15.38 2.22
C SER A 293 -38.64 -14.41 1.04
N LEU A 294 -37.96 -13.28 1.23
CA LEU A 294 -37.77 -12.25 0.21
C LEU A 294 -36.61 -12.59 -0.74
N THR A 295 -35.49 -13.03 -0.21
CA THR A 295 -34.22 -13.10 -0.96
C THR A 295 -33.84 -14.50 -1.44
N GLY A 296 -34.47 -15.53 -0.87
CA GLY A 296 -34.07 -16.93 -1.03
C GLY A 296 -32.82 -17.33 -0.24
N GLN A 297 -32.16 -16.41 0.48
CA GLN A 297 -30.96 -16.74 1.25
C GLN A 297 -31.28 -17.43 2.56
N GLU A 298 -30.57 -18.53 2.82
CA GLU A 298 -30.80 -19.40 3.97
C GLU A 298 -29.57 -19.45 4.88
N VAL A 299 -29.81 -19.48 6.19
CA VAL A 299 -28.76 -19.63 7.21
C VAL A 299 -28.36 -21.10 7.34
N ASN A 300 -27.06 -21.35 7.43
CA ASN A 300 -26.52 -22.66 7.74
C ASN A 300 -26.45 -22.85 9.26
N MET A 301 -27.38 -23.63 9.81
CA MET A 301 -27.47 -23.85 11.26
C MET A 301 -26.23 -24.56 11.83
N GLU A 302 -25.61 -25.48 11.10
CA GLU A 302 -24.45 -26.26 11.55
C GLU A 302 -23.17 -25.41 11.68
N LYS A 303 -23.06 -24.37 10.87
CA LYS A 303 -21.89 -23.46 10.85
C LYS A 303 -22.11 -22.17 11.63
N SER A 304 -23.36 -21.90 12.01
CA SER A 304 -23.72 -20.76 12.84
C SER A 304 -23.43 -21.08 14.30
N SER A 305 -23.10 -20.07 15.10
CA SER A 305 -22.80 -20.26 16.52
C SER A 305 -23.19 -19.05 17.35
N VAL A 306 -23.50 -19.28 18.62
CA VAL A 306 -23.87 -18.21 19.57
C VAL A 306 -22.82 -18.07 20.67
N PHE A 307 -22.56 -16.82 21.06
CA PHE A 307 -21.65 -16.43 22.13
C PHE A 307 -22.41 -15.61 23.16
N PHE A 308 -22.13 -15.84 24.44
CA PHE A 308 -22.82 -15.19 25.56
C PHE A 308 -21.84 -14.44 26.46
N SER A 309 -22.32 -13.37 27.09
CA SER A 309 -21.60 -12.73 28.19
C SER A 309 -21.35 -13.68 29.37
N LYS A 310 -20.23 -13.50 30.08
CA LYS A 310 -19.81 -14.41 31.16
C LYS A 310 -20.84 -14.52 32.29
N ASN A 311 -21.57 -13.45 32.59
CA ASN A 311 -22.64 -13.40 33.60
C ASN A 311 -23.98 -14.02 33.15
N THR A 312 -24.14 -14.45 31.90
CA THR A 312 -25.39 -15.09 31.44
C THR A 312 -25.58 -16.46 32.12
N PRO A 313 -26.72 -16.71 32.80
CA PRO A 313 -26.97 -17.97 33.50
C PRO A 313 -26.98 -19.18 32.56
N PRO A 314 -26.44 -20.35 32.96
CA PRO A 314 -26.47 -21.57 32.15
C PRO A 314 -27.87 -22.00 31.67
N PRO A 315 -28.96 -21.91 32.47
CA PRO A 315 -30.30 -22.24 31.99
C PRO A 315 -30.73 -21.37 30.81
N LEU A 316 -30.49 -20.06 30.89
CA LEU A 316 -30.82 -19.11 29.82
C LEU A 316 -30.01 -19.38 28.54
N ARG A 317 -28.72 -19.73 28.69
CA ARG A 317 -27.89 -20.12 27.53
C ARG A 317 -28.47 -21.35 26.84
N LEU A 318 -28.86 -22.37 27.61
CA LEU A 318 -29.46 -23.58 27.07
C LEU A 318 -30.77 -23.27 26.36
N SER A 319 -31.67 -22.49 26.96
CA SER A 319 -32.94 -22.10 26.34
C SER A 319 -32.73 -21.41 24.99
N ILE A 320 -31.84 -20.42 24.91
CA ILE A 320 -31.54 -19.70 23.66
C ILE A 320 -30.88 -20.62 22.63
N THR A 321 -29.93 -21.45 23.06
CA THR A 321 -29.21 -22.38 22.17
C THR A 321 -30.16 -23.42 21.56
N THR A 322 -31.04 -23.99 22.39
CA THR A 322 -32.07 -24.95 21.95
C THR A 322 -33.07 -24.30 21.00
N PHE A 323 -33.50 -23.07 21.28
CA PHE A 323 -34.41 -22.33 20.40
C PHE A 323 -33.78 -22.03 19.03
N LEU A 324 -32.55 -21.51 19.02
CA LEU A 324 -31.85 -21.14 17.78
C LEU A 324 -31.41 -22.35 16.95
N GLY A 325 -31.23 -23.52 17.57
CA GLY A 325 -30.61 -24.68 16.93
C GLY A 325 -29.12 -24.48 16.60
N PHE A 326 -28.51 -23.40 17.08
CA PHE A 326 -27.09 -23.12 16.90
C PHE A 326 -26.27 -23.83 17.98
N PRO A 327 -25.12 -24.45 17.66
CA PRO A 327 -24.20 -24.87 18.70
C PRO A 327 -23.72 -23.67 19.54
N SER A 328 -23.78 -23.80 20.87
CA SER A 328 -23.05 -22.89 21.77
C SER A 328 -21.55 -23.09 21.49
N SER A 329 -20.86 -22.05 21.03
CA SER A 329 -19.46 -22.20 20.67
C SER A 329 -18.59 -22.53 21.89
N ILE A 330 -17.65 -23.47 21.72
CA ILE A 330 -16.62 -23.82 22.70
C ILE A 330 -15.24 -23.58 22.07
N CYS A 331 -14.50 -22.60 22.60
CA CYS A 331 -13.04 -22.41 22.56
C CYS A 331 -12.26 -22.46 21.20
N HIS A 332 -12.85 -22.77 20.04
CA HIS A 332 -12.11 -23.00 18.78
C HIS A 332 -12.70 -22.34 17.53
N ASP A 333 -13.71 -21.48 17.69
CA ASP A 333 -14.33 -20.80 16.56
C ASP A 333 -13.41 -19.75 15.92
N LYS A 334 -13.57 -19.54 14.60
CA LYS A 334 -12.86 -18.50 13.85
C LYS A 334 -13.86 -17.53 13.22
N TYR A 335 -13.53 -16.25 13.25
CA TYR A 335 -14.22 -15.18 12.52
C TYR A 335 -13.23 -14.51 11.58
N LEU A 336 -13.55 -14.45 10.29
CA LEU A 336 -12.68 -13.86 9.24
C LEU A 336 -11.24 -14.40 9.27
N GLY A 337 -11.06 -15.67 9.65
CA GLY A 337 -9.75 -16.34 9.75
C GLY A 337 -8.96 -16.07 11.03
N VAL A 338 -9.51 -15.30 11.98
CA VAL A 338 -8.94 -15.05 13.32
C VAL A 338 -9.67 -15.88 14.37
N PRO A 339 -8.98 -16.53 15.33
CA PRO A 339 -9.63 -17.22 16.45
C PRO A 339 -10.47 -16.25 17.30
N THR A 340 -11.73 -16.58 17.60
CA THR A 340 -12.63 -15.72 18.40
C THR A 340 -12.28 -15.76 19.90
N GLU A 341 -11.73 -16.88 20.37
CA GLU A 341 -11.31 -17.04 21.76
C GLU A 341 -9.79 -17.18 21.91
N TRP A 342 -9.28 -16.55 22.97
CA TRP A 342 -7.88 -16.69 23.40
C TRP A 342 -7.81 -17.75 24.49
N GLY A 343 -6.97 -18.77 24.28
CA GLY A 343 -6.57 -19.69 25.35
C GLY A 343 -5.75 -18.96 26.42
N ARG A 344 -5.34 -19.69 27.48
CA ARG A 344 -4.51 -19.13 28.57
C ARG A 344 -3.16 -18.58 28.07
N SER A 345 -2.63 -19.11 26.97
CA SER A 345 -1.33 -18.78 26.39
C SER A 345 -1.45 -18.10 25.03
N LYS A 346 -1.03 -16.83 24.95
CA LYS A 346 -0.94 -16.06 23.69
C LYS A 346 0.00 -16.68 22.64
N LYS A 347 0.96 -17.50 23.09
CA LYS A 347 1.91 -18.17 22.19
C LYS A 347 1.27 -19.36 21.48
N GLU A 348 0.47 -20.13 22.20
CA GLU A 348 -0.28 -21.27 21.65
C GLU A 348 -1.33 -20.81 20.64
N THR A 349 -2.02 -19.69 20.91
CA THR A 349 -3.08 -19.21 20.00
C THR A 349 -2.57 -18.88 18.59
N PHE A 350 -1.29 -18.53 18.44
CA PHE A 350 -0.69 -18.20 17.15
C PHE A 350 0.32 -19.24 16.64
N SER A 351 0.41 -20.42 17.24
CA SER A 351 1.31 -21.48 16.77
C SER A 351 0.99 -21.90 15.32
N PHE A 352 -0.29 -21.86 14.95
CA PHE A 352 -0.75 -22.18 13.60
C PHE A 352 -0.09 -21.33 12.50
N LEU A 353 0.39 -20.12 12.83
CA LEU A 353 1.14 -19.29 11.87
C LEU A 353 2.49 -19.92 11.53
N LEU A 354 3.22 -20.41 12.55
CA LEU A 354 4.47 -21.13 12.36
C LEU A 354 4.23 -22.40 11.54
N GLU A 355 3.23 -23.20 11.93
CA GLU A 355 2.88 -24.44 11.23
C GLU A 355 2.55 -24.21 9.75
N ARG A 356 1.82 -23.12 9.44
CA ARG A 356 1.55 -22.73 8.04
C ARG A 356 2.81 -22.34 7.29
N MET A 357 3.72 -21.59 7.90
CA MET A 357 5.00 -21.21 7.29
C MET A 357 5.88 -22.46 7.06
N GLU A 358 5.94 -23.36 8.03
CA GLU A 358 6.70 -24.61 7.95
C GLU A 358 6.15 -25.53 6.86
N LYS A 359 4.83 -25.78 6.84
CA LYS A 359 4.18 -26.61 5.81
C LYS A 359 4.42 -26.07 4.40
N ARG A 360 4.37 -24.75 4.21
CA ARG A 360 4.69 -24.12 2.92
C ARG A 360 6.16 -24.25 2.56
N GLY A 361 7.06 -23.98 3.50
CA GLY A 361 8.50 -24.11 3.29
C GLY A 361 8.93 -25.54 2.94
N ASP A 362 8.36 -26.53 3.64
CA ASP A 362 8.65 -27.95 3.38
C ASP A 362 8.12 -28.39 2.00
N SER A 363 7.01 -27.84 1.53
CA SER A 363 6.48 -28.13 0.18
C SER A 363 7.42 -27.68 -0.96
N TRP A 364 8.35 -26.76 -0.68
CA TRP A 364 9.33 -26.28 -1.68
C TRP A 364 10.69 -26.94 -1.60
N LYS A 365 10.89 -27.87 -0.65
CA LYS A 365 12.17 -28.57 -0.49
C LYS A 365 12.58 -29.32 -1.77
N SER A 366 11.62 -29.84 -2.52
CA SER A 366 11.85 -30.57 -3.77
C SER A 366 12.29 -29.67 -4.94
N LEU A 367 12.05 -28.36 -4.88
CA LEU A 367 12.24 -27.45 -6.01
C LEU A 367 13.71 -27.01 -6.25
N MET A 368 14.67 -27.47 -5.43
CA MET A 368 16.12 -27.19 -5.57
C MET A 368 16.46 -25.73 -5.93
N LEU A 369 15.81 -24.79 -5.26
CA LEU A 369 15.81 -23.38 -5.64
C LEU A 369 17.15 -22.69 -5.43
N SER A 370 17.53 -21.82 -6.38
CA SER A 370 18.61 -20.85 -6.18
C SER A 370 18.28 -19.83 -5.07
N HIS A 371 19.28 -19.14 -4.53
CA HIS A 371 19.05 -18.10 -3.50
C HIS A 371 18.10 -16.99 -3.99
N GLY A 372 18.12 -16.64 -5.28
CA GLY A 372 17.16 -15.70 -5.87
C GLY A 372 15.73 -16.25 -5.92
N GLY A 373 15.58 -17.53 -6.23
CA GLY A 373 14.27 -18.22 -6.16
C GLY A 373 13.74 -18.26 -4.72
N LYS A 374 14.61 -18.60 -3.74
CA LYS A 374 14.26 -18.59 -2.31
C LYS A 374 13.86 -17.19 -1.84
N GLU A 375 14.61 -16.14 -2.21
CA GLU A 375 14.25 -14.74 -1.88
C GLU A 375 12.82 -14.42 -2.35
N THR A 376 12.51 -14.81 -3.59
CA THR A 376 11.21 -14.55 -4.22
C THR A 376 10.08 -15.22 -3.44
N LEU A 377 10.21 -16.51 -3.12
CA LEU A 377 9.19 -17.24 -2.35
C LEU A 377 9.06 -16.75 -0.89
N ILE A 378 10.18 -16.41 -0.25
CA ILE A 378 10.17 -15.84 1.11
C ILE A 378 9.35 -14.55 1.13
N LYS A 379 9.64 -13.62 0.22
CA LYS A 379 9.00 -12.30 0.19
C LYS A 379 7.54 -12.38 -0.26
N ALA A 380 7.26 -13.17 -1.29
CA ALA A 380 5.91 -13.27 -1.87
C ALA A 380 4.95 -14.09 -1.01
N VAL A 381 5.44 -15.10 -0.29
CA VAL A 381 4.58 -16.07 0.42
C VAL A 381 4.87 -16.08 1.93
N LEU A 382 6.08 -16.43 2.37
CA LEU A 382 6.33 -16.64 3.81
C LEU A 382 6.14 -15.38 4.66
N GLN A 383 6.61 -14.22 4.17
CA GLN A 383 6.40 -12.94 4.85
C GLN A 383 4.96 -12.43 4.75
N ALA A 384 4.21 -12.88 3.74
CA ALA A 384 2.82 -12.49 3.54
C ALA A 384 1.87 -13.21 4.51
N ILE A 385 2.13 -14.50 4.81
CA ILE A 385 1.27 -15.35 5.68
C ILE A 385 0.81 -14.66 6.97
N PRO A 386 1.70 -14.08 7.82
CA PRO A 386 1.28 -13.48 9.08
C PRO A 386 0.76 -12.04 8.96
N THR A 387 0.91 -11.40 7.79
CA THR A 387 0.64 -9.96 7.61
C THR A 387 -0.77 -9.58 8.03
N PHE A 388 -1.73 -10.44 7.71
CA PHE A 388 -3.14 -10.23 8.07
C PHE A 388 -3.34 -10.14 9.59
N ILE A 389 -2.81 -11.10 10.36
CA ILE A 389 -2.97 -11.13 11.82
C ILE A 389 -2.15 -10.03 12.50
N MET A 390 -0.93 -9.77 12.01
CA MET A 390 -0.09 -8.67 12.49
C MET A 390 -0.70 -7.29 12.25
N SER A 391 -1.69 -7.16 11.37
CA SER A 391 -2.40 -5.89 11.16
C SER A 391 -3.42 -5.55 12.25
N VAL A 392 -3.75 -6.51 13.12
CA VAL A 392 -4.74 -6.36 14.21
C VAL A 392 -4.10 -6.61 15.58
N PHE A 393 -3.19 -7.59 15.69
CA PHE A 393 -2.56 -7.97 16.96
C PHE A 393 -1.06 -7.75 16.95
N LEU A 394 -0.52 -7.35 18.10
CA LEU A 394 0.93 -7.39 18.36
C LEU A 394 1.30 -8.80 18.81
N LEU A 395 1.98 -9.53 17.94
CA LEU A 395 2.47 -10.88 18.20
C LEU A 395 3.57 -10.85 19.28
N PRO A 396 3.65 -11.88 20.15
CA PRO A 396 4.74 -11.97 21.11
C PRO A 396 6.12 -11.96 20.44
N VAL A 397 7.07 -11.20 20.99
CA VAL A 397 8.44 -11.06 20.43
C VAL A 397 9.13 -12.43 20.27
N THR A 398 8.86 -13.38 21.17
CA THR A 398 9.39 -14.75 21.06
C THR A 398 8.88 -15.47 19.81
N LEU A 399 7.63 -15.22 19.40
CA LEU A 399 7.03 -15.82 18.22
C LEU A 399 7.60 -15.20 16.95
N THR A 400 7.69 -13.86 16.89
CA THR A 400 8.26 -13.16 15.73
C THR A 400 9.73 -13.52 15.51
N LYS A 401 10.53 -13.66 16.57
CA LYS A 401 11.92 -14.17 16.49
C LYS A 401 12.01 -15.60 15.94
N LYS A 402 11.06 -16.49 16.31
CA LYS A 402 10.98 -17.85 15.73
C LYS A 402 10.65 -17.79 14.23
N MET A 403 9.76 -16.90 13.81
CA MET A 403 9.40 -16.71 12.40
C MET A 403 10.58 -16.15 11.58
N ASP A 404 11.31 -15.17 12.11
CA ASP A 404 12.54 -14.65 11.48
C ASP A 404 13.57 -15.78 11.32
N SER A 405 13.73 -16.61 12.35
CA SER A 405 14.64 -17.76 12.34
C SER A 405 14.26 -18.81 11.29
N LEU A 406 12.96 -19.06 11.06
CA LEU A 406 12.48 -19.94 10.00
C LEU A 406 12.84 -19.40 8.61
N ILE A 407 12.66 -18.11 8.38
CA ILE A 407 13.05 -17.47 7.11
C ILE A 407 14.55 -17.62 6.88
N HIS A 408 15.37 -17.30 7.87
CA HIS A 408 16.83 -17.38 7.74
C HIS A 408 17.30 -18.81 7.51
N ARG A 409 16.69 -19.78 8.20
CA ARG A 409 16.97 -21.21 8.00
C ARG A 409 16.62 -21.64 6.58
N PHE A 410 15.41 -21.33 6.11
CA PHE A 410 14.99 -21.69 4.75
C PHE A 410 15.88 -21.05 3.68
N PHE A 411 16.26 -19.78 3.86
CA PHE A 411 17.14 -19.09 2.92
C PHE A 411 18.48 -19.82 2.74
N TRP A 412 19.14 -20.19 3.85
CA TRP A 412 20.44 -20.86 3.79
C TRP A 412 20.35 -22.36 3.44
N SER A 413 19.42 -23.11 4.04
CA SER A 413 19.40 -24.58 3.91
C SER A 413 18.47 -25.08 2.79
N GLY A 414 17.49 -24.28 2.37
CA GLY A 414 16.40 -24.73 1.50
C GLY A 414 15.39 -25.65 2.21
N SER A 415 15.48 -25.79 3.52
CA SER A 415 14.60 -26.66 4.34
C SER A 415 14.21 -25.97 5.64
N MET A 416 12.99 -26.20 6.11
CA MET A 416 12.54 -25.69 7.41
C MET A 416 13.07 -26.50 8.60
N LYS A 417 13.47 -27.76 8.38
CA LYS A 417 13.93 -28.68 9.44
C LYS A 417 15.46 -28.82 9.49
N LYS A 418 16.12 -28.90 8.33
CA LYS A 418 17.57 -29.09 8.27
C LYS A 418 18.29 -27.81 8.68
N ARG A 419 19.20 -27.92 9.66
CA ARG A 419 20.15 -26.86 9.98
C ARG A 419 21.25 -26.83 8.91
N SER A 420 21.55 -25.66 8.38
CA SER A 420 22.72 -25.41 7.53
C SER A 420 23.55 -24.30 8.14
N ILE A 421 24.79 -24.17 7.67
CA ILE A 421 25.70 -23.11 8.06
C ILE A 421 25.11 -21.74 7.65
N PRO A 422 24.78 -20.84 8.60
CA PRO A 422 24.38 -19.48 8.26
C PRO A 422 25.63 -18.66 7.98
N TRP A 423 25.87 -18.31 6.71
CA TRP A 423 27.09 -17.58 6.31
C TRP A 423 27.13 -16.14 6.84
N ARG A 424 25.96 -15.54 7.11
CA ARG A 424 25.83 -14.23 7.74
C ARG A 424 24.69 -14.21 8.77
N LYS A 425 24.80 -13.29 9.73
CA LYS A 425 23.79 -13.04 10.76
C LYS A 425 22.45 -12.64 10.13
N GLY A 426 21.36 -12.96 10.82
CA GLY A 426 20.00 -12.64 10.37
C GLY A 426 19.74 -11.14 10.18
N GLU A 427 20.36 -10.30 11.01
CA GLU A 427 20.29 -8.84 10.92
C GLU A 427 20.74 -8.31 9.56
N VAL A 428 21.85 -8.83 9.04
CA VAL A 428 22.35 -8.52 7.69
C VAL A 428 21.35 -8.89 6.60
N LEU A 429 20.63 -10.00 6.75
CA LEU A 429 19.60 -10.37 5.78
C LEU A 429 18.38 -9.44 5.84
N ASN A 430 18.14 -8.85 7.02
CA ASN A 430 17.03 -7.94 7.25
C ASN A 430 17.29 -6.50 6.76
N ASP A 431 18.57 -6.15 6.56
CA ASP A 431 18.97 -4.86 6.00
C ASP A 431 18.49 -4.70 4.56
N PRO A 432 18.16 -3.48 4.09
CA PRO A 432 17.82 -3.23 2.71
C PRO A 432 18.93 -3.64 1.76
N LYS A 433 18.53 -3.91 0.53
CA LYS A 433 19.44 -4.11 -0.59
C LYS A 433 20.44 -2.97 -0.73
N GLY A 434 19.99 -1.72 -0.63
CA GLY A 434 20.84 -0.53 -0.65
C GLY A 434 21.52 -0.18 0.68
N GLU A 435 21.66 -1.14 1.61
CA GLU A 435 22.59 -1.08 2.76
C GLU A 435 23.41 -2.40 2.82
N GLY A 436 23.42 -3.16 1.71
CA GLY A 436 24.12 -4.44 1.60
C GLY A 436 23.44 -5.64 2.23
N GLY A 437 22.14 -5.57 2.53
CA GLY A 437 21.34 -6.72 2.93
C GLY A 437 20.52 -7.35 1.81
N VAL A 438 19.60 -8.25 2.18
CA VAL A 438 18.69 -8.92 1.23
C VAL A 438 17.29 -8.27 1.25
N GLY A 439 16.97 -7.54 2.32
CA GLY A 439 15.70 -6.86 2.51
C GLY A 439 14.60 -7.77 3.03
N PHE A 440 14.92 -8.76 3.86
CA PHE A 440 13.90 -9.48 4.62
C PHE A 440 13.33 -8.58 5.73
N ARG A 441 12.03 -8.65 5.96
CA ARG A 441 11.39 -7.85 7.02
C ARG A 441 11.57 -8.57 8.34
N ASN A 442 12.04 -7.85 9.35
CA ASN A 442 11.95 -8.27 10.74
C ASN A 442 10.47 -8.27 11.14
N PHE A 443 9.94 -9.42 11.56
CA PHE A 443 8.51 -9.55 11.85
C PHE A 443 8.03 -8.65 13.00
N ASN A 444 8.85 -8.42 14.02
CA ASN A 444 8.46 -7.55 15.14
C ASN A 444 8.29 -6.09 14.70
N LEU A 445 9.29 -5.54 14.01
CA LEU A 445 9.23 -4.16 13.51
C LEU A 445 8.14 -4.00 12.45
N PHE A 446 7.95 -5.02 11.61
CA PHE A 446 6.89 -5.02 10.61
C PHE A 446 5.49 -5.09 11.24
N ASN A 447 5.30 -5.87 12.31
CA ASN A 447 4.06 -5.90 13.07
C ASN A 447 3.73 -4.53 13.68
N LEU A 448 4.70 -3.86 14.32
CA LEU A 448 4.52 -2.50 14.84
C LEU A 448 4.14 -1.50 13.74
N SER A 449 4.77 -1.62 12.56
CA SER A 449 4.47 -0.76 11.40
C SER A 449 3.06 -0.96 10.86
N LEU A 450 2.55 -2.21 10.88
CA LEU A 450 1.20 -2.54 10.45
C LEU A 450 0.15 -2.00 11.45
N LEU A 451 0.40 -2.14 12.75
CA LEU A 451 -0.47 -1.60 13.79
C LEU A 451 -0.47 -0.08 13.83
N ALA A 452 0.69 0.55 13.59
CA ALA A 452 0.80 1.98 13.42
C ALA A 452 -0.12 2.48 12.30
N LYS A 453 -0.32 1.72 11.22
CA LYS A 453 -1.31 2.07 10.18
C LYS A 453 -2.74 2.16 10.74
N GLN A 454 -3.11 1.27 11.65
CA GLN A 454 -4.43 1.33 12.29
C GLN A 454 -4.52 2.52 13.25
N GLY A 455 -3.47 2.79 14.03
CA GLY A 455 -3.41 4.00 14.85
C GLY A 455 -3.47 5.29 14.02
N TRP A 456 -2.87 5.31 12.82
CA TRP A 456 -2.99 6.41 11.86
C TRP A 456 -4.44 6.61 11.37
N ARG A 457 -5.18 5.51 11.15
CA ARG A 457 -6.60 5.59 10.80
C ARG A 457 -7.45 6.11 11.97
N LEU A 458 -7.13 5.75 13.22
CA LEU A 458 -7.80 6.36 14.39
C LEU A 458 -7.62 7.88 14.46
N LEU A 459 -6.55 8.43 13.88
CA LEU A 459 -6.29 9.87 13.85
C LEU A 459 -7.00 10.59 12.69
N ASN A 460 -7.07 9.96 11.51
CA ASN A 460 -7.55 10.60 10.28
C ASN A 460 -8.96 10.19 9.84
N ASP A 461 -9.51 9.13 10.42
CA ASP A 461 -10.85 8.63 10.14
C ASP A 461 -11.60 8.39 11.47
N PRO A 462 -11.86 9.46 12.25
CA PRO A 462 -12.48 9.35 13.58
C PRO A 462 -13.95 8.94 13.53
N ASP A 463 -14.61 9.13 12.38
CA ASP A 463 -16.05 8.88 12.19
C ASP A 463 -16.37 7.42 11.84
N ALA A 464 -15.38 6.65 11.37
CA ALA A 464 -15.53 5.23 11.15
C ALA A 464 -16.11 4.51 12.39
N LEU A 465 -17.04 3.59 12.18
CA LEU A 465 -17.76 2.88 13.26
C LEU A 465 -16.80 2.28 14.32
N TRP A 466 -15.75 1.59 13.86
CA TRP A 466 -14.76 1.00 14.75
C TRP A 466 -13.96 2.07 15.51
N ALA A 467 -13.66 3.22 14.89
CA ALA A 467 -12.96 4.33 15.54
C ALA A 467 -13.84 4.99 16.61
N ARG A 468 -15.12 5.23 16.32
CA ARG A 468 -16.12 5.71 17.29
C ARG A 468 -16.28 4.75 18.47
N LEU A 469 -16.30 3.44 18.20
CA LEU A 469 -16.31 2.41 19.24
C LEU A 469 -15.05 2.48 20.11
N MET A 470 -13.86 2.50 19.51
CA MET A 470 -12.59 2.56 20.24
C MET A 470 -12.46 3.84 21.08
N ARG A 471 -12.85 4.99 20.53
CA ARG A 471 -12.93 6.27 21.25
C ARG A 471 -13.86 6.17 22.45
N GLY A 472 -15.08 5.69 22.27
CA GLY A 472 -16.05 5.51 23.34
C GLY A 472 -15.59 4.54 24.44
N LEU A 473 -14.80 3.53 24.08
CA LEU A 473 -14.27 2.54 25.02
C LEU A 473 -13.07 3.05 25.83
N TYR A 474 -12.11 3.71 25.19
CA TYR A 474 -10.78 3.91 25.75
C TYR A 474 -10.35 5.37 25.94
N PHE A 475 -10.90 6.31 25.16
CA PHE A 475 -10.52 7.73 25.23
C PHE A 475 -11.69 8.67 24.89
N PRO A 476 -12.80 8.64 25.65
CA PRO A 476 -14.00 9.40 25.32
C PRO A 476 -13.80 10.92 25.36
N ASN A 477 -12.91 11.41 26.23
CA ASN A 477 -12.68 12.83 26.50
C ASN A 477 -11.26 13.28 26.12
N GLY A 478 -10.59 12.56 25.21
CA GLY A 478 -9.20 12.85 24.85
C GLY A 478 -8.81 12.33 23.48
N HIS A 479 -7.50 12.22 23.24
CA HIS A 479 -6.95 11.82 21.95
C HIS A 479 -6.27 10.46 22.03
N PHE A 480 -6.21 9.74 20.90
CA PHE A 480 -5.56 8.44 20.81
C PHE A 480 -4.10 8.47 21.29
N LEU A 481 -3.35 9.52 20.93
CA LEU A 481 -1.94 9.65 21.30
C LEU A 481 -1.72 9.79 22.82
N SER A 482 -2.65 10.45 23.53
CA SER A 482 -2.58 10.63 24.99
C SER A 482 -3.29 9.53 25.80
N ALA A 483 -4.00 8.62 25.14
CA ALA A 483 -4.79 7.60 25.80
C ALA A 483 -3.93 6.60 26.60
N LYS A 484 -4.36 6.22 27.81
CA LYS A 484 -3.64 5.23 28.63
C LYS A 484 -4.10 3.81 28.31
N LYS A 485 -3.19 2.83 28.45
CA LYS A 485 -3.49 1.41 28.23
C LYS A 485 -4.59 0.92 29.19
N GLY A 486 -4.47 1.24 30.48
CA GLY A 486 -5.40 0.81 31.52
C GLY A 486 -5.32 -0.70 31.83
N ASN A 487 -5.77 -1.09 33.04
CA ASN A 487 -5.58 -2.44 33.58
C ASN A 487 -6.49 -3.51 32.95
N ARG A 488 -7.62 -3.12 32.35
CA ARG A 488 -8.59 -4.04 31.71
C ARG A 488 -8.65 -3.87 30.19
N SER A 489 -7.53 -3.49 29.58
CA SER A 489 -7.44 -3.30 28.13
C SER A 489 -7.64 -4.61 27.37
N SER A 490 -8.30 -4.52 26.22
CA SER A 490 -8.28 -5.61 25.25
C SER A 490 -6.87 -5.79 24.71
N TRP A 491 -6.59 -6.95 24.13
CA TRP A 491 -5.30 -7.16 23.47
C TRP A 491 -5.14 -6.27 22.24
N ILE A 492 -6.22 -5.98 21.51
CA ILE A 492 -6.15 -5.09 20.35
C ILE A 492 -5.76 -3.68 20.81
N TRP A 493 -6.44 -3.14 21.83
CA TRP A 493 -6.11 -1.84 22.39
C TRP A 493 -4.69 -1.79 22.95
N ALA A 494 -4.27 -2.83 23.65
CA ALA A 494 -2.89 -2.98 24.12
C ALA A 494 -1.88 -2.94 22.96
N SER A 495 -2.19 -3.63 21.85
CA SER A 495 -1.35 -3.69 20.66
C SER A 495 -1.23 -2.33 19.97
N LEU A 496 -2.37 -1.61 19.85
CA LEU A 496 -2.40 -0.26 19.31
C LEU A 496 -1.60 0.70 20.20
N CYS A 497 -1.80 0.64 21.51
CA CYS A 497 -1.04 1.43 22.49
C CYS A 497 0.47 1.22 22.36
N ASP A 498 0.91 -0.03 22.25
CA ASP A 498 2.33 -0.38 22.14
C ASP A 498 2.92 0.06 20.79
N SER A 499 2.09 0.08 19.73
CA SER A 499 2.48 0.57 18.39
C SER A 499 2.58 2.10 18.27
N ARG A 500 2.05 2.88 19.23
CA ARG A 500 2.11 4.35 19.19
C ARG A 500 3.53 4.89 19.10
N LYS A 501 4.50 4.22 19.74
CA LYS A 501 5.92 4.58 19.64
C LYS A 501 6.40 4.64 18.19
N ALA A 502 5.84 3.81 17.31
CA ALA A 502 6.15 3.86 15.88
C ALA A 502 5.48 5.03 15.16
N LEU A 503 4.30 5.46 15.60
CA LEU A 503 3.62 6.65 15.09
C LEU A 503 4.34 7.92 15.52
N ASP A 504 4.68 8.03 16.81
CA ASP A 504 5.35 9.21 17.39
C ASP A 504 6.64 9.58 16.64
N LEU A 505 7.34 8.57 16.07
CA LEU A 505 8.53 8.80 15.26
C LEU A 505 8.28 9.60 13.98
N GLY A 506 7.08 9.57 13.41
CA GLY A 506 6.80 10.08 12.06
C GLY A 506 5.57 10.99 11.94
N THR A 507 4.69 11.03 12.93
CA THR A 507 3.51 11.90 12.93
C THR A 507 3.89 13.36 13.22
N ILE A 508 3.34 14.27 12.41
CA ILE A 508 3.44 15.72 12.62
C ILE A 508 2.09 16.38 12.34
N ARG A 509 1.77 17.48 13.02
CA ARG A 509 0.64 18.35 12.71
C ARG A 509 1.02 19.38 11.66
N VAL A 510 0.16 19.55 10.69
CA VAL A 510 0.23 20.58 9.66
C VAL A 510 -0.81 21.63 10.00
N ILE A 511 -0.36 22.87 10.14
CA ILE A 511 -1.17 23.98 10.61
C ILE A 511 -2.00 24.53 9.44
N GLY A 512 -3.32 24.48 9.60
CA GLY A 512 -4.28 25.29 8.84
C GLY A 512 -4.56 26.57 9.63
N ALA A 513 -5.76 26.66 10.21
CA ALA A 513 -6.17 27.74 11.09
C ALA A 513 -5.58 27.64 12.52
N GLY A 514 -4.97 26.52 12.91
CA GLY A 514 -4.33 26.35 14.22
C GLY A 514 -5.29 26.17 15.39
N GLU A 515 -6.59 25.98 15.13
CA GLU A 515 -7.63 25.87 16.15
C GLU A 515 -7.65 24.51 16.86
N GLU A 516 -7.16 23.47 16.21
CA GLU A 516 -7.21 22.09 16.73
C GLU A 516 -5.87 21.62 17.28
N THR A 517 -4.79 22.36 17.01
CA THR A 517 -3.43 21.98 17.39
C THR A 517 -3.02 22.67 18.69
N TYR A 518 -2.56 21.88 19.66
CA TYR A 518 -2.04 22.40 20.92
C TYR A 518 -0.58 22.83 20.77
N PHE A 519 -0.27 24.06 21.20
CA PHE A 519 1.02 24.70 20.93
C PHE A 519 2.23 23.94 21.51
N HIS A 520 2.10 23.34 22.70
CA HIS A 520 3.21 22.68 23.40
C HIS A 520 3.16 21.14 23.34
N SER A 521 1.97 20.53 23.31
CA SER A 521 1.84 19.07 23.43
C SER A 521 1.97 18.33 22.09
N ASP A 522 1.57 18.98 21.00
CA ASP A 522 1.52 18.37 19.68
C ASP A 522 2.82 18.57 18.91
N PRO A 523 3.25 17.58 18.10
CA PRO A 523 4.43 17.74 17.26
C PRO A 523 4.07 18.50 15.98
N TRP A 524 4.27 19.82 15.93
CA TRP A 524 3.89 20.64 14.77
C TRP A 524 5.04 21.46 14.16
N VAL A 525 6.21 21.50 14.80
CA VAL A 525 7.38 22.28 14.34
C VAL A 525 8.43 21.34 13.73
N HIS A 526 8.39 21.12 12.41
CA HIS A 526 9.21 20.10 11.74
C HIS A 526 10.72 20.36 11.71
N THR A 527 11.14 21.60 11.92
CA THR A 527 12.55 22.02 11.95
C THR A 527 13.22 21.68 13.29
N LEU A 528 12.45 21.44 14.35
CA LEU A 528 12.97 21.03 15.66
C LEU A 528 13.17 19.50 15.72
N GLN A 529 14.23 19.06 16.41
CA GLN A 529 14.52 17.63 16.57
C GLN A 529 13.41 16.88 17.34
N SER A 530 12.87 17.50 18.40
CA SER A 530 11.74 17.00 19.18
C SER A 530 10.39 17.14 18.46
N HIS A 531 10.33 17.99 17.43
CA HIS A 531 9.12 18.47 16.76
C HIS A 531 8.12 19.20 17.67
N LYS A 532 8.47 19.39 18.94
CA LYS A 532 7.65 19.97 20.01
C LYS A 532 8.41 21.11 20.66
N ILE A 533 7.68 22.11 21.12
CA ILE A 533 8.22 23.23 21.88
C ILE A 533 8.54 22.76 23.30
N SER A 534 9.76 23.01 23.75
CA SER A 534 10.26 22.59 25.06
C SER A 534 9.92 23.60 26.15
N SER A 535 9.82 24.88 25.79
CA SER A 535 9.44 25.97 26.69
C SER A 535 8.01 25.75 27.20
N GLN A 536 7.81 25.41 28.47
CA GLN A 536 6.46 25.17 29.02
C GLN A 536 5.81 26.47 29.50
N MET A 537 4.55 26.68 29.12
CA MET A 537 3.74 27.81 29.60
C MET A 537 2.38 27.33 30.12
N TYR A 538 1.88 28.00 31.16
CA TYR A 538 0.51 27.87 31.65
C TYR A 538 -0.22 29.19 31.37
N PRO A 539 -1.46 29.17 30.83
CA PRO A 539 -2.30 28.00 30.51
C PRO A 539 -1.95 27.32 29.17
N PRO A 540 -2.41 26.08 28.95
CA PRO A 540 -2.32 25.42 27.65
C PRO A 540 -3.07 26.23 26.58
N SER A 541 -2.34 26.69 25.56
CA SER A 541 -2.86 27.46 24.43
C SER A 541 -2.89 26.64 23.14
N ARG A 542 -3.75 27.05 22.23
CA ARG A 542 -3.84 26.53 20.86
C ARG A 542 -2.90 27.33 19.96
N VAL A 543 -2.55 26.78 18.80
CA VAL A 543 -1.68 27.46 17.85
C VAL A 543 -2.32 28.76 17.30
N CYS A 544 -3.65 28.82 17.21
CA CYS A 544 -4.37 30.04 16.80
C CYS A 544 -4.13 31.24 17.71
N ASP A 545 -3.89 31.02 19.01
CA ASP A 545 -3.73 32.10 20.00
C ASP A 545 -2.40 32.88 19.84
N TRP A 546 -1.49 32.37 19.00
CA TRP A 546 -0.15 32.93 18.76
C TRP A 546 -0.06 33.67 17.41
N LYS A 547 -1.22 33.95 16.82
CA LYS A 547 -1.37 34.71 15.58
C LYS A 547 -1.58 36.20 15.88
N ASN A 548 -1.35 37.04 14.88
CA ASN A 548 -1.79 38.45 14.94
C ASN A 548 -3.32 38.54 14.84
N GLU A 549 -3.88 39.71 15.17
CA GLU A 549 -5.33 39.96 15.13
C GLU A 549 -5.95 39.68 13.75
N ASP A 550 -5.19 39.90 12.67
CA ASP A 550 -5.59 39.61 11.28
C ASP A 550 -5.50 38.12 10.89
N GLY A 551 -5.06 37.23 11.79
CA GLY A 551 -4.97 35.78 11.58
C GLY A 551 -3.95 35.29 10.53
N SER A 552 -3.35 36.20 9.76
CA SER A 552 -2.53 35.92 8.57
C SER A 552 -1.05 35.65 8.84
N LYS A 553 -0.51 36.12 9.97
CA LYS A 553 0.90 36.01 10.35
C LYS A 553 1.06 35.70 11.84
N TRP A 554 2.22 35.17 12.19
CA TRP A 554 2.62 34.91 13.58
C TRP A 554 2.83 36.19 14.39
N ASN A 555 2.42 36.19 15.65
CA ASN A 555 2.76 37.24 16.61
C ASN A 555 4.17 37.03 17.15
N MET A 556 5.16 37.52 16.40
CA MET A 556 6.57 37.33 16.73
C MET A 556 6.99 37.98 18.05
N SER A 557 6.33 39.05 18.50
CA SER A 557 6.57 39.65 19.82
C SER A 557 6.19 38.71 20.95
N LEU A 558 5.06 38.01 20.82
CA LEU A 558 4.58 37.05 21.82
C LEU A 558 5.42 35.77 21.79
N ILE A 559 5.75 35.26 20.60
CA ILE A 559 6.60 34.06 20.44
C ILE A 559 8.01 34.29 21.02
N ARG A 560 8.67 35.41 20.70
CA ARG A 560 10.03 35.71 21.20
C ARG A 560 10.07 35.91 22.72
N ARG A 561 8.95 36.26 23.35
CA ARG A 561 8.85 36.42 24.81
C ARG A 561 8.80 35.08 25.54
N HIS A 562 8.19 34.06 24.93
CA HIS A 562 7.86 32.80 25.60
C HIS A 562 8.60 31.57 25.05
N CYS A 563 9.23 31.67 23.88
CA CYS A 563 10.01 30.61 23.26
C CYS A 563 11.50 31.01 23.18
N SER A 564 12.38 30.01 23.15
CA SER A 564 13.80 30.25 22.89
C SER A 564 14.01 30.84 21.48
N PRO A 565 15.13 31.56 21.23
CA PRO A 565 15.40 32.12 19.91
C PRO A 565 15.39 31.09 18.77
N GLN A 566 15.83 29.86 19.05
CA GLN A 566 15.81 28.75 18.09
C GLN A 566 14.38 28.28 17.76
N GLU A 567 13.51 28.17 18.78
CA GLU A 567 12.10 27.83 18.61
C GLU A 567 11.36 28.96 17.87
N ALA A 568 11.61 30.22 18.22
CA ALA A 568 10.99 31.38 17.58
C ALA A 568 11.35 31.46 16.08
N ASP A 569 12.62 31.24 15.73
CA ASP A 569 13.05 31.17 14.34
C ASP A 569 12.40 29.99 13.60
N ALA A 570 12.35 28.81 14.22
CA ALA A 570 11.69 27.64 13.68
C ALA A 570 10.19 27.87 13.40
N ILE A 571 9.46 28.52 14.31
CA ILE A 571 8.04 28.86 14.15
C ILE A 571 7.84 29.88 13.02
N SER A 572 8.71 30.90 12.93
CA SER A 572 8.60 31.96 11.93
C SER A 572 8.64 31.47 10.47
N ARG A 573 9.24 30.29 10.24
CA ARG A 573 9.36 29.66 8.92
C ARG A 573 8.13 28.83 8.52
N ILE A 574 7.20 28.58 9.44
CA ILE A 574 5.99 27.80 9.19
C ILE A 574 4.93 28.72 8.60
N GLN A 575 4.38 28.35 7.45
CA GLN A 575 3.27 29.09 6.84
C GLN A 575 1.94 28.71 7.50
N ILE A 576 1.07 29.69 7.69
CA ILE A 576 -0.25 29.53 8.30
C ILE A 576 -1.30 29.38 7.19
N GLY A 577 -2.21 28.44 7.32
CA GLY A 577 -3.32 28.29 6.38
C GLY A 577 -4.35 29.41 6.51
N PRO A 578 -5.17 29.67 5.48
CA PRO A 578 -6.22 30.69 5.54
C PRO A 578 -7.26 30.35 6.61
N GLU A 579 -8.00 31.36 7.10
CA GLU A 579 -9.12 31.14 8.03
C GLU A 579 -10.12 30.11 7.48
N GLY A 580 -10.60 29.24 8.37
CA GLY A 580 -11.46 28.10 8.05
C GLY A 580 -10.73 26.86 7.52
N SER A 581 -9.40 26.89 7.34
CA SER A 581 -8.64 25.69 7.00
C SER A 581 -8.45 24.78 8.20
N SER A 582 -8.80 23.49 8.07
CA SER A 582 -8.60 22.52 9.16
C SER A 582 -7.14 22.07 9.28
N ASP A 583 -6.71 21.88 10.52
CA ASP A 583 -5.40 21.33 10.84
C ASP A 583 -5.37 19.82 10.56
N LYS A 584 -4.27 19.29 10.02
CA LYS A 584 -4.18 17.88 9.60
C LYS A 584 -2.99 17.16 10.19
N TRP A 585 -3.11 15.84 10.35
CA TRP A 585 -1.96 14.99 10.62
C TRP A 585 -1.25 14.65 9.31
N ALA A 586 0.08 14.79 9.29
CA ALA A 586 0.95 14.35 8.21
C ALA A 586 1.99 13.33 8.69
N TRP A 587 2.37 12.44 7.78
CA TRP A 587 3.42 11.46 7.96
C TRP A 587 4.71 11.95 7.34
N LYS A 588 5.64 12.44 8.18
CA LYS A 588 6.83 13.19 7.75
C LYS A 588 7.81 12.43 6.85
N PHE A 589 7.77 11.09 6.88
CA PHE A 589 8.63 10.26 6.03
C PHE A 589 8.09 10.06 4.60
N ASN A 590 6.95 10.67 4.27
CA ASN A 590 6.38 10.72 2.92
C ASN A 590 6.15 12.18 2.51
N SER A 591 6.36 12.52 1.23
CA SER A 591 6.23 13.89 0.72
C SER A 591 4.79 14.39 0.72
N THR A 592 3.82 13.52 0.45
CA THR A 592 2.37 13.84 0.51
C THR A 592 1.83 13.88 1.93
N GLY A 593 2.58 13.35 2.91
CA GLY A 593 2.11 13.22 4.29
C GLY A 593 1.22 11.99 4.50
N GLU A 594 1.01 11.16 3.48
CA GLU A 594 0.28 9.90 3.65
C GLU A 594 1.12 8.84 4.35
N PHE A 595 0.49 8.11 5.27
CA PHE A 595 1.14 7.00 5.96
C PHE A 595 1.34 5.79 5.05
N SER A 596 2.57 5.28 4.99
CA SER A 596 2.85 3.95 4.43
C SER A 596 3.58 3.06 5.42
N VAL A 597 3.17 1.78 5.46
CA VAL A 597 3.83 0.75 6.29
C VAL A 597 5.31 0.61 5.92
N ARG A 598 5.65 0.84 4.64
CA ARG A 598 7.04 0.80 4.16
C ARG A 598 7.88 1.88 4.83
N THR A 599 7.44 3.14 4.78
CA THR A 599 8.15 4.27 5.38
C THR A 599 8.21 4.16 6.90
N ALA A 600 7.13 3.68 7.54
CA ALA A 600 7.12 3.41 8.98
C ALA A 600 8.14 2.33 9.37
N TYR A 601 8.18 1.22 8.65
CA TYR A 601 9.15 0.15 8.91
C TYR A 601 10.60 0.65 8.81
N HIS A 602 10.92 1.44 7.79
CA HIS A 602 12.26 2.01 7.65
C HIS A 602 12.59 3.02 8.75
N GLY A 603 11.65 3.89 9.12
CA GLY A 603 11.83 4.86 10.21
C GLY A 603 12.07 4.19 11.56
N ILE A 604 11.24 3.21 11.92
CA ILE A 604 11.40 2.42 13.15
C ILE A 604 12.76 1.70 13.13
N ARG A 605 13.11 1.02 12.04
CA ARG A 605 14.38 0.28 11.97
C ARG A 605 15.58 1.20 12.16
N LYS A 606 15.57 2.38 11.52
CA LYS A 606 16.66 3.37 11.66
C LYS A 606 16.81 3.79 13.12
N HIS A 607 15.70 4.14 13.76
CA HIS A 607 15.67 4.50 15.19
C HIS A 607 16.21 3.39 16.11
N PHE A 608 15.79 2.13 15.90
CA PHE A 608 16.29 1.00 16.69
C PHE A 608 17.77 0.68 16.42
N LYS A 609 18.29 0.91 15.20
CA LYS A 609 19.72 0.76 14.91
C LYS A 609 20.55 1.81 15.65
N GLU A 610 20.09 3.06 15.66
CA GLU A 610 20.76 4.19 16.33
C GLU A 610 20.80 3.99 17.86
N GLN A 611 19.74 3.44 18.47
CA GLN A 611 19.70 3.18 19.92
C GLN A 611 20.56 1.99 20.39
N ASN A 612 20.82 1.02 19.52
CA ASN A 612 21.53 -0.22 19.88
C ASN A 612 23.01 -0.21 19.46
N GLN A 613 23.58 0.93 19.07
CA GLN A 613 25.02 1.06 18.89
C GLN A 613 25.71 1.38 20.24
N PRO A 614 26.48 0.46 20.83
CA PRO A 614 27.56 0.85 21.72
C PRO A 614 28.73 1.40 20.89
N THR A 615 29.40 2.42 21.42
CA THR A 615 30.81 2.75 21.15
C THR A 615 31.62 1.46 21.09
N VAL A 616 32.14 1.07 19.92
CA VAL A 616 33.43 0.39 19.65
C VAL A 616 33.47 -0.02 18.16
N ASN A 617 34.37 0.61 17.42
CA ASN A 617 35.19 0.09 16.32
C ASN A 617 34.63 -0.98 15.35
N ASP A 618 33.52 -0.69 14.66
CA ASP A 618 33.39 -1.08 13.24
C ASP A 618 33.72 0.16 12.39
N VAL A 619 34.93 0.70 12.59
CA VAL A 619 35.54 1.66 11.65
C VAL A 619 35.91 0.86 10.41
N ASN A 620 35.49 1.32 9.24
CA ASN A 620 35.78 0.81 7.89
C ASN A 620 34.68 0.02 7.16
N LEU A 621 33.43 0.45 7.26
CA LEU A 621 32.57 0.46 6.06
C LEU A 621 32.23 1.92 5.75
N PRO A 622 32.77 2.52 4.67
CA PRO A 622 32.40 3.87 4.29
C PRO A 622 30.89 4.00 4.12
N ALA A 623 30.34 5.18 4.41
CA ALA A 623 28.95 5.52 4.12
C ALA A 623 28.61 5.03 2.71
N ASP A 624 27.55 4.22 2.58
CA ASP A 624 27.20 3.54 1.32
C ASP A 624 26.94 4.56 0.21
N ASP A 625 27.97 4.85 -0.59
CA ASP A 625 27.98 5.78 -1.72
C ASP A 625 27.21 5.24 -2.95
N GLY A 626 26.10 4.54 -2.68
CA GLY A 626 25.29 3.84 -3.66
C GLY A 626 25.92 2.55 -4.20
N GLN A 627 27.01 2.06 -3.61
CA GLN A 627 27.72 0.85 -4.04
C GLN A 627 26.81 -0.39 -4.04
N TRP A 628 26.03 -0.59 -2.98
CA TRP A 628 25.09 -1.70 -2.93
C TRP A 628 23.89 -1.49 -3.86
N LYS A 629 23.42 -0.24 -4.01
CA LYS A 629 22.34 0.10 -4.95
C LYS A 629 22.74 -0.25 -6.39
N TRP A 630 23.96 0.07 -6.77
CA TRP A 630 24.54 -0.29 -8.07
C TRP A 630 24.48 -1.80 -8.29
N LEU A 631 25.02 -2.61 -7.36
CA LEU A 631 25.04 -4.08 -7.48
C LEU A 631 23.66 -4.67 -7.76
N TRP A 632 22.64 -4.22 -7.01
CA TRP A 632 21.29 -4.75 -7.14
C TRP A 632 20.56 -4.24 -8.39
N SER A 633 20.98 -3.10 -8.93
CA SER A 633 20.45 -2.50 -10.17
C SER A 633 20.96 -3.17 -11.45
N LEU A 634 22.06 -3.93 -11.38
CA LEU A 634 22.63 -4.66 -12.52
C LEU A 634 21.59 -5.58 -13.17
N LYS A 635 21.49 -5.52 -14.51
CA LYS A 635 20.60 -6.36 -15.34
C LYS A 635 21.16 -7.78 -15.48
N LEU A 636 21.27 -8.49 -14.36
CA LEU A 636 21.83 -9.84 -14.26
C LEU A 636 20.82 -10.83 -13.65
N PRO A 637 20.92 -12.13 -13.99
CA PRO A 637 20.14 -13.17 -13.34
C PRO A 637 20.26 -13.08 -11.80
N PRO A 638 19.16 -13.24 -11.04
CA PRO A 638 19.21 -13.12 -9.57
C PRO A 638 20.27 -14.01 -8.91
N LYS A 639 20.51 -15.22 -9.44
CA LYS A 639 21.54 -16.14 -8.96
C LYS A 639 22.95 -15.52 -8.96
N ILE A 640 23.26 -14.69 -9.98
CA ILE A 640 24.56 -14.04 -10.15
C ILE A 640 24.68 -12.82 -9.23
N ARG A 641 23.63 -12.01 -9.10
CA ARG A 641 23.60 -10.91 -8.13
C ARG A 641 23.83 -11.40 -6.69
N PHE A 642 23.20 -12.52 -6.32
CA PHE A 642 23.44 -13.15 -5.02
C PHE A 642 24.85 -13.71 -4.87
N PHE A 643 25.43 -14.26 -5.95
CA PHE A 643 26.82 -14.69 -5.94
C PHE A 643 27.75 -13.51 -5.65
N MET A 644 27.63 -12.40 -6.37
CA MET A 644 28.41 -11.19 -6.15
C MET A 644 28.22 -10.62 -4.73
N TRP A 645 26.98 -10.56 -4.26
CA TRP A 645 26.68 -10.17 -2.87
C TRP A 645 27.38 -11.08 -1.85
N ARG A 646 27.46 -12.40 -2.10
CA ARG A 646 28.19 -13.33 -1.23
C ARG A 646 29.71 -13.15 -1.33
N CYS A 647 30.26 -12.78 -2.48
CA CYS A 647 31.67 -12.41 -2.61
C CYS A 647 31.99 -11.21 -1.71
N LEU A 648 31.22 -10.12 -1.87
CA LEU A 648 31.40 -8.87 -1.11
C LEU A 648 31.18 -9.04 0.39
N ARG A 649 30.19 -9.86 0.79
CA ARG A 649 29.95 -10.20 2.19
C ARG A 649 30.76 -11.41 2.63
N ASN A 650 31.89 -11.78 2.02
CA ASN A 650 32.71 -12.95 2.36
C ASN A 650 31.89 -14.14 2.92
N ALA A 651 30.88 -14.56 2.16
CA ALA A 651 29.84 -15.54 2.54
C ALA A 651 29.88 -16.76 1.60
N LEU A 652 30.99 -16.93 0.88
CA LEU A 652 31.29 -18.09 0.06
C LEU A 652 31.94 -19.20 0.91
N ALA A 653 31.69 -20.44 0.50
CA ALA A 653 32.28 -21.62 1.12
C ALA A 653 33.70 -21.88 0.60
N THR A 654 34.58 -20.89 0.76
CA THR A 654 36.01 -21.08 0.52
C THR A 654 36.60 -21.93 1.64
N ASN A 655 37.72 -22.62 1.37
CA ASN A 655 38.28 -23.54 2.35
C ASN A 655 38.74 -22.82 3.62
N LEU A 656 39.24 -21.58 3.53
CA LEU A 656 39.51 -20.73 4.69
C LEU A 656 38.25 -20.47 5.55
N ASN A 657 37.11 -20.12 4.92
CA ASN A 657 35.87 -19.87 5.65
C ASN A 657 35.27 -21.15 6.25
N LEU A 658 35.44 -22.29 5.59
CA LEU A 658 35.05 -23.61 6.11
C LEU A 658 35.93 -24.01 7.30
N HIS A 659 37.24 -23.78 7.21
CA HIS A 659 38.20 -24.06 8.28
C HIS A 659 37.91 -23.20 9.53
N ARG A 660 37.67 -21.89 9.36
CA ARG A 660 37.23 -20.97 10.44
C ARG A 660 35.94 -21.42 11.13
N ARG A 661 35.14 -22.25 10.47
CA ARG A 661 33.88 -22.81 10.98
C ARG A 661 34.00 -24.30 11.32
N GLN A 662 35.22 -24.82 11.44
CA GLN A 662 35.53 -26.20 11.81
C GLN A 662 34.87 -27.25 10.87
N CYS A 663 34.64 -26.88 9.61
CA CYS A 663 34.05 -27.75 8.59
C CYS A 663 35.11 -28.32 7.63
N ALA A 664 36.34 -27.82 7.67
CA ALA A 664 37.46 -28.29 6.85
C ALA A 664 38.73 -28.42 7.72
N PRO A 665 39.58 -29.43 7.47
CA PRO A 665 40.75 -29.71 8.31
C PRO A 665 41.85 -28.66 8.17
N ASN A 666 42.00 -28.07 6.98
CA ASN A 666 42.99 -27.02 6.70
C ASN A 666 42.37 -25.92 5.80
N PRO A 667 42.97 -24.72 5.76
CA PRO A 667 42.49 -23.63 4.91
C PRO A 667 43.00 -23.72 3.46
N SER A 668 43.80 -24.72 3.10
CA SER A 668 44.55 -24.79 1.83
C SER A 668 43.67 -24.95 0.58
N CYS A 669 44.14 -24.49 -0.58
CA CYS A 669 43.37 -24.63 -1.82
C CYS A 669 43.43 -26.07 -2.35
N GLN A 670 42.27 -26.67 -2.65
CA GLN A 670 42.24 -28.06 -3.15
C GLN A 670 42.66 -28.18 -4.62
N LEU A 671 42.73 -27.08 -5.37
CA LEU A 671 43.12 -27.09 -6.79
C LEU A 671 44.64 -26.98 -6.98
N CYS A 672 45.29 -26.07 -6.26
CA CYS A 672 46.72 -25.77 -6.44
C CYS A 672 47.56 -26.02 -5.20
N SER A 673 46.97 -26.58 -4.13
CA SER A 673 47.64 -26.85 -2.85
C SER A 673 48.27 -25.62 -2.18
N GLY A 674 47.80 -24.41 -2.52
CA GLY A 674 48.26 -23.16 -1.91
C GLY A 674 47.88 -23.06 -0.42
N PRO A 675 48.58 -22.22 0.38
CA PRO A 675 48.49 -22.23 1.85
C PRO A 675 47.10 -21.82 2.37
N GLU A 676 46.48 -20.78 1.81
CA GLU A 676 45.14 -20.32 2.21
C GLU A 676 44.22 -20.04 1.02
N GLU A 677 43.04 -20.64 1.04
CA GLU A 677 41.98 -20.45 0.05
C GLU A 677 40.94 -19.42 0.54
N ASN A 678 41.27 -18.14 0.39
CA ASN A 678 40.32 -17.03 0.54
C ASN A 678 39.64 -16.68 -0.81
N ALA A 679 38.67 -15.77 -0.81
CA ALA A 679 37.94 -15.41 -2.03
C ALA A 679 38.86 -14.79 -3.11
N LEU A 680 39.84 -13.96 -2.73
CA LEU A 680 40.80 -13.39 -3.67
C LEU A 680 41.66 -14.48 -4.32
N HIS A 681 42.11 -15.46 -3.54
CA HIS A 681 42.83 -16.62 -4.06
C HIS A 681 41.98 -17.43 -5.03
N CYS A 682 40.75 -17.78 -4.66
CA CYS A 682 39.83 -18.52 -5.53
C CYS A 682 39.62 -17.86 -6.90
N PHE A 683 39.58 -16.54 -6.94
CA PHE A 683 39.18 -15.78 -8.13
C PHE A 683 40.33 -15.21 -8.94
N PHE A 684 41.51 -14.99 -8.36
CA PHE A 684 42.62 -14.34 -9.05
C PHE A 684 43.97 -15.04 -8.83
N LEU A 685 44.31 -15.43 -7.60
CA LEU A 685 45.66 -15.94 -7.30
C LEU A 685 45.85 -17.44 -7.59
N CYS A 686 44.77 -18.22 -7.68
CA CYS A 686 44.85 -19.62 -8.06
C CYS A 686 45.34 -19.73 -9.52
N PRO A 687 46.33 -20.60 -9.85
CA PRO A 687 46.85 -20.76 -11.21
C PRO A 687 45.77 -20.98 -12.28
N HIS A 688 44.73 -21.76 -11.95
CA HIS A 688 43.58 -21.96 -12.85
C HIS A 688 42.81 -20.66 -13.12
N ALA A 689 42.58 -19.85 -12.07
CA ALA A 689 41.86 -18.59 -12.19
C ALA A 689 42.69 -17.54 -12.95
N ALA A 690 43.98 -17.40 -12.63
CA ALA A 690 44.92 -16.52 -13.34
C ALA A 690 45.01 -16.87 -14.84
N ALA A 691 45.14 -18.15 -15.18
CA ALA A 691 45.15 -18.59 -16.58
C ALA A 691 43.81 -18.35 -17.30
N THR A 692 42.68 -18.42 -16.58
CA THR A 692 41.35 -18.11 -17.15
C THR A 692 41.22 -16.62 -17.43
N TRP A 693 41.67 -15.76 -16.51
CA TRP A 693 41.70 -14.32 -16.70
C TRP A 693 42.60 -13.91 -17.86
N HIS A 694 43.82 -14.45 -17.95
CA HIS A 694 44.74 -14.12 -19.03
C HIS A 694 44.17 -14.45 -20.42
N LYS A 695 43.33 -15.50 -20.53
CA LYS A 695 42.63 -15.83 -21.78
C LYS A 695 41.48 -14.88 -22.15
N MET A 696 40.78 -14.32 -21.17
CA MET A 696 39.66 -13.40 -21.41
C MET A 696 40.09 -11.94 -21.48
N PHE A 697 41.03 -11.57 -20.63
CA PHE A 697 41.53 -10.22 -20.39
C PHE A 697 43.05 -10.29 -20.09
N PRO A 698 43.90 -10.34 -21.13
CA PRO A 698 45.35 -10.55 -20.97
C PRO A 698 46.03 -9.51 -20.08
N SER A 699 45.52 -8.28 -20.06
CA SER A 699 46.06 -7.14 -19.31
C SER A 699 45.50 -7.01 -17.88
N LEU A 700 44.73 -7.98 -17.39
CA LEU A 700 44.11 -7.91 -16.07
C LEU A 700 45.00 -8.58 -15.02
N ASP A 701 45.61 -7.78 -14.16
CA ASP A 701 46.36 -8.25 -13.00
C ASP A 701 45.48 -8.57 -11.79
N ALA A 702 46.02 -9.35 -10.86
CA ALA A 702 45.33 -9.69 -9.62
C ALA A 702 45.18 -8.44 -8.73
N PRO A 703 43.95 -8.08 -8.30
CA PRO A 703 43.74 -6.90 -7.48
C PRO A 703 44.22 -7.13 -6.03
N PRO A 704 44.63 -6.08 -5.31
CA PRO A 704 44.99 -6.18 -3.89
C PRO A 704 43.78 -6.50 -3.01
N ASN A 705 42.58 -6.08 -3.42
CA ASN A 705 41.35 -6.30 -2.68
C ASN A 705 40.18 -6.61 -3.61
N LEU A 706 39.55 -7.78 -3.42
CA LEU A 706 38.43 -8.22 -4.24
C LEU A 706 37.21 -7.29 -4.15
N SER A 707 36.91 -6.74 -2.97
CA SER A 707 35.72 -5.89 -2.79
C SER A 707 35.86 -4.54 -3.46
N GLN A 708 37.03 -3.90 -3.35
CA GLN A 708 37.34 -2.67 -4.05
C GLN A 708 37.32 -2.89 -5.57
N TRP A 709 37.90 -3.99 -6.05
CA TRP A 709 37.88 -4.33 -7.47
C TRP A 709 36.45 -4.54 -8.01
N ILE A 710 35.59 -5.25 -7.27
CA ILE A 710 34.19 -5.43 -7.67
C ILE A 710 33.46 -4.08 -7.76
N PHE A 711 33.71 -3.16 -6.83
CA PHE A 711 33.05 -1.85 -6.88
C PHE A 711 33.65 -0.93 -7.95
N ALA A 712 34.93 -1.07 -8.29
CA ALA A 712 35.55 -0.35 -9.41
C ALA A 712 34.90 -0.71 -10.77
N LEU A 713 34.28 -1.89 -10.90
CA LEU A 713 33.49 -2.25 -12.09
C LEU A 713 32.30 -1.30 -12.36
N ARG A 714 31.90 -0.48 -11.38
CA ARG A 714 30.90 0.58 -11.56
C ARG A 714 31.40 1.70 -12.47
N GLU A 715 32.71 1.96 -12.47
CA GLU A 715 33.36 3.04 -13.21
C GLU A 715 33.72 2.63 -14.64
N GLU A 716 33.48 1.37 -15.03
CA GLU A 716 33.67 0.92 -16.41
C GLU A 716 32.59 1.48 -17.34
N ASP A 717 33.01 2.26 -18.34
CA ASP A 717 32.13 2.77 -19.40
C ASP A 717 31.50 1.65 -20.24
N ASN A 718 32.22 0.53 -20.42
CA ASN A 718 31.76 -0.60 -21.21
C ASN A 718 30.98 -1.61 -20.34
N LEU A 719 29.65 -1.51 -20.38
CA LEU A 719 28.73 -2.42 -19.67
C LEU A 719 28.87 -3.90 -20.08
N ASP A 720 29.25 -4.19 -21.32
CA ASP A 720 29.46 -5.56 -21.80
C ASP A 720 30.74 -6.16 -21.23
N SER A 721 31.81 -5.36 -21.14
CA SER A 721 33.04 -5.73 -20.42
C SER A 721 32.75 -6.05 -18.96
N CYS A 722 32.07 -5.14 -18.26
CA CYS A 722 31.67 -5.32 -16.86
C CYS A 722 30.88 -6.64 -16.67
N ARG A 723 29.92 -6.90 -17.56
CA ARG A 723 29.14 -8.14 -17.56
C ARG A 723 30.03 -9.37 -17.74
N LYS A 724 30.90 -9.40 -18.76
CA LYS A 724 31.82 -10.52 -19.03
C LYS A 724 32.72 -10.82 -17.83
N LYS A 725 33.26 -9.79 -17.17
CA LYS A 725 34.07 -9.94 -15.94
C LYS A 725 33.29 -10.61 -14.80
N ILE A 726 32.03 -10.22 -14.59
CA ILE A 726 31.17 -10.84 -13.57
C ILE A 726 30.87 -12.31 -13.89
N PHE A 727 30.59 -12.63 -15.16
CA PHE A 727 30.35 -14.01 -15.59
C PHE A 727 31.61 -14.88 -15.57
N CYS A 728 32.79 -14.28 -15.74
CA CYS A 728 34.07 -14.96 -15.54
C CYS A 728 34.23 -15.41 -14.09
N LEU A 729 34.03 -14.52 -13.10
CA LEU A 729 34.04 -14.89 -11.67
C LEU A 729 33.08 -16.04 -11.36
N TRP A 730 31.87 -15.99 -11.92
CA TRP A 730 30.86 -17.03 -11.73
C TRP A 730 31.30 -18.39 -12.29
N ASN A 731 31.91 -18.42 -13.47
CA ASN A 731 32.36 -19.66 -14.09
C ASN A 731 33.64 -20.22 -13.45
N ILE A 732 34.56 -19.37 -12.98
CA ILE A 732 35.69 -19.80 -12.13
C ILE A 732 35.15 -20.46 -10.85
N TRP A 733 34.15 -19.87 -10.20
CA TRP A 733 33.51 -20.47 -9.02
C TRP A 733 32.87 -21.84 -9.33
N LYS A 734 32.18 -21.96 -10.47
CA LYS A 734 31.58 -23.22 -10.91
C LYS A 734 32.64 -24.30 -11.16
N ALA A 735 33.67 -23.98 -11.94
CA ALA A 735 34.75 -24.90 -12.28
C ALA A 735 35.45 -25.43 -11.01
N ARG A 736 35.73 -24.54 -10.05
CA ARG A 736 36.27 -24.92 -8.74
C ARG A 736 35.35 -25.88 -7.98
N ASN A 737 34.04 -25.64 -7.97
CA ASN A 737 33.10 -26.54 -7.29
C ASN A 737 32.90 -27.87 -8.02
N GLU A 738 32.92 -27.89 -9.35
CA GLU A 738 32.86 -29.14 -10.13
C GLU A 738 34.08 -30.03 -9.85
N PHE A 739 35.27 -29.43 -9.71
CA PHE A 739 36.44 -30.17 -9.27
C PHE A 739 36.27 -30.76 -7.86
N ILE A 740 35.80 -29.96 -6.90
CA ILE A 740 35.70 -30.39 -5.51
C ILE A 740 34.64 -31.49 -5.32
N PHE A 741 33.47 -31.33 -5.93
CA PHE A 741 32.35 -32.25 -5.70
C PHE A 741 32.25 -33.39 -6.71
N ARG A 742 32.78 -33.22 -7.91
CA ARG A 742 32.67 -34.20 -9.02
C ARG A 742 34.01 -34.63 -9.60
N ARG A 743 35.13 -34.12 -9.07
CA ARG A 743 36.50 -34.42 -9.54
C ARG A 743 36.74 -34.11 -11.03
N VAL A 744 35.96 -33.19 -11.59
CA VAL A 744 36.15 -32.71 -12.96
C VAL A 744 37.30 -31.71 -12.98
N VAL A 745 38.38 -32.01 -13.68
CA VAL A 745 39.57 -31.14 -13.75
C VAL A 745 39.23 -29.87 -14.55
N PRO A 746 39.39 -28.67 -13.97
CA PRO A 746 38.96 -27.45 -14.62
C PRO A 746 39.99 -26.98 -15.64
N VAL A 747 39.55 -26.77 -16.88
CA VAL A 747 40.40 -26.39 -18.01
C VAL A 747 40.21 -24.89 -18.32
N PRO A 748 41.21 -24.02 -18.14
CA PRO A 748 41.06 -22.57 -18.28
C PRO A 748 40.39 -22.09 -19.59
N PRO A 749 40.76 -22.58 -20.80
CA PRO A 749 40.05 -22.19 -22.01
C PRO A 749 38.56 -22.56 -22.02
N LEU A 750 38.18 -23.73 -21.47
CA LEU A 750 36.77 -24.13 -21.40
C LEU A 750 35.99 -23.25 -20.41
N THR A 751 36.61 -22.88 -19.28
CA THR A 751 36.01 -21.95 -18.30
C THR A 751 35.79 -20.57 -18.94
N ALA A 752 36.76 -20.05 -19.70
CA ALA A 752 36.65 -18.78 -20.42
C ALA A 752 35.55 -18.81 -21.50
N ILE A 753 35.46 -19.89 -22.29
CA ILE A 753 34.40 -20.06 -23.30
C ILE A 753 33.01 -20.08 -22.63
N CYS A 754 32.85 -20.82 -21.53
CA CYS A 754 31.60 -20.84 -20.77
C CYS A 754 31.24 -19.44 -20.24
N ALA A 755 32.22 -18.67 -19.77
CA ALA A 755 31.99 -17.29 -19.31
C ALA A 755 31.51 -16.38 -20.44
N PHE A 756 32.11 -16.44 -21.63
CA PHE A 756 31.66 -15.70 -22.81
C PHE A 756 30.25 -16.08 -23.23
N ARG A 757 29.97 -17.38 -23.31
CA ARG A 757 28.63 -17.88 -23.69
C ARG A 757 27.56 -17.42 -22.70
N ASP A 758 27.78 -17.63 -21.40
CA ASP A 758 26.83 -17.25 -20.36
C ASP A 758 26.64 -15.71 -20.29
N ALA A 759 27.68 -14.93 -20.63
CA ALA A 759 27.60 -13.47 -20.76
C ALA A 759 26.85 -13.02 -22.03
N ALA A 760 26.90 -13.80 -23.11
CA ALA A 760 26.22 -13.51 -24.37
C ALA A 760 24.72 -13.90 -24.36
N GLU A 761 24.31 -14.84 -23.51
CA GLU A 761 22.89 -15.20 -23.38
C GLU A 761 22.04 -13.95 -23.06
N PRO A 762 20.93 -13.68 -23.78
CA PRO A 762 20.06 -12.58 -23.43
C PRO A 762 19.56 -12.76 -21.99
N CYS A 763 19.87 -11.82 -21.10
CA CYS A 763 19.26 -11.79 -19.77
C CYS A 763 17.75 -11.66 -19.98
N TYR A 764 17.01 -12.77 -19.83
CA TYR A 764 15.56 -12.82 -19.98
C TYR A 764 14.90 -11.80 -19.06
N ASN A 765 14.57 -10.65 -19.60
CA ASN A 765 13.42 -9.87 -19.18
C ASN A 765 12.48 -9.92 -20.38
N PRO A 766 11.21 -10.36 -20.22
CA PRO A 766 10.18 -9.74 -21.03
C PRO A 766 10.25 -8.26 -20.63
N THR A 767 10.96 -7.45 -21.41
CA THR A 767 10.61 -6.04 -21.48
C THR A 767 9.12 -6.04 -21.75
N PRO A 768 8.28 -5.40 -20.91
CA PRO A 768 7.11 -4.77 -21.49
C PRO A 768 7.68 -4.00 -22.65
N VAL A 769 7.24 -4.32 -23.88
CA VAL A 769 7.51 -3.48 -25.03
C VAL A 769 7.29 -2.06 -24.51
N PRO A 770 8.31 -1.19 -24.44
CA PRO A 770 8.05 0.20 -24.10
C PRO A 770 6.93 0.59 -25.07
N PRO A 771 5.79 1.15 -24.60
CA PRO A 771 4.78 1.61 -25.53
C PRO A 771 5.55 2.40 -26.58
N PHE A 772 5.42 1.99 -27.85
CA PHE A 772 6.08 2.63 -28.98
C PHE A 772 5.78 4.11 -28.81
N THR A 773 6.73 4.82 -28.20
CA THR A 773 6.74 6.26 -28.15
C THR A 773 7.38 6.53 -29.48
N GLN A 774 6.53 6.53 -30.52
CA GLN A 774 6.83 7.36 -31.66
C GLN A 774 7.29 8.70 -31.06
N PRO A 775 8.39 9.30 -31.54
CA PRO A 775 8.61 10.70 -31.27
C PRO A 775 7.30 11.38 -31.64
N ARG A 776 6.57 11.87 -30.64
CA ARG A 776 5.50 12.81 -30.88
C ARG A 776 6.24 14.02 -31.43
N ASN A 777 6.45 14.03 -32.74
CA ASN A 777 6.35 15.25 -33.51
C ASN A 777 4.90 15.68 -33.29
N ILE A 778 4.66 16.33 -32.16
CA ILE A 778 3.55 17.25 -32.02
C ILE A 778 3.91 18.30 -33.07
N PRO A 779 3.21 18.38 -34.22
CA PRO A 779 3.27 19.62 -34.99
C PRO A 779 2.90 20.69 -33.97
N PRO A 780 3.63 21.82 -33.86
CA PRO A 780 3.30 22.85 -32.88
C PRO A 780 1.80 23.05 -32.95
N GLN A 781 1.10 22.67 -31.88
CA GLN A 781 -0.33 22.87 -31.78
C GLN A 781 -0.43 24.39 -31.75
N SER A 782 -0.66 24.97 -32.93
CA SER A 782 -1.21 26.31 -33.06
C SER A 782 -2.61 26.20 -32.48
N CYS A 783 -2.70 26.26 -31.15
CA CYS A 783 -3.91 26.74 -30.52
C CYS A 783 -4.29 28.02 -31.27
N PRO A 784 -5.55 28.16 -31.72
CA PRO A 784 -6.04 29.47 -32.09
C PRO A 784 -5.67 30.42 -30.94
N PRO A 785 -5.10 31.59 -31.22
CA PRO A 785 -4.84 32.56 -30.16
C PRO A 785 -6.17 32.75 -29.40
N PRO A 786 -6.16 32.74 -28.05
CA PRO A 786 -7.36 33.05 -27.31
C PRO A 786 -7.89 34.40 -27.82
N LEU A 787 -9.20 34.52 -27.96
CA LEU A 787 -9.91 35.74 -28.42
C LEU A 787 -9.69 36.97 -27.50
N PHE A 788 -8.77 36.89 -26.53
CA PHE A 788 -8.43 37.90 -25.54
C PHE A 788 -6.91 37.87 -25.24
N PRO A 789 -6.28 39.02 -24.91
CA PRO A 789 -4.86 39.07 -24.55
C PRO A 789 -4.60 38.23 -23.29
N LEU A 790 -3.80 37.16 -23.43
CA LEU A 790 -3.44 36.25 -22.36
C LEU A 790 -2.03 36.57 -21.86
N LYS A 791 -1.90 37.03 -20.61
CA LYS A 791 -0.58 37.24 -19.99
C LYS A 791 0.00 35.92 -19.48
N ARG A 792 1.31 35.74 -19.61
CA ARG A 792 2.03 34.58 -19.07
C ARG A 792 2.95 35.03 -17.94
N ILE A 793 2.78 34.42 -16.78
CA ILE A 793 3.52 34.74 -15.56
C ILE A 793 4.39 33.53 -15.24
N PHE A 794 5.71 33.67 -15.34
CA PHE A 794 6.68 32.63 -14.99
C PHE A 794 7.11 32.81 -13.55
N CYS A 795 7.19 31.73 -12.77
CA CYS A 795 7.60 31.78 -11.37
C CYS A 795 8.58 30.66 -11.02
N ASP A 796 9.51 30.95 -10.11
CA ASP A 796 10.53 30.00 -9.63
C ASP A 796 10.95 30.30 -8.18
N GLY A 797 11.28 29.24 -7.42
CA GLY A 797 11.73 29.31 -6.03
C GLY A 797 13.18 28.87 -5.84
N SER A 798 13.98 29.71 -5.20
CA SER A 798 15.40 29.45 -4.92
C SER A 798 15.63 29.20 -3.43
N PHE A 799 16.24 28.06 -3.07
CA PHE A 799 16.53 27.65 -1.68
C PHE A 799 17.97 27.13 -1.51
N ASP A 800 18.66 27.55 -0.45
CA ASP A 800 20.00 27.05 -0.09
C ASP A 800 19.95 26.23 1.21
N HIS A 801 20.45 25.00 1.14
CA HIS A 801 20.49 24.06 2.27
C HIS A 801 21.49 24.46 3.37
N VAL A 802 22.54 25.22 3.04
CA VAL A 802 23.59 25.59 4.00
C VAL A 802 23.18 26.85 4.77
N THR A 803 22.88 27.92 4.04
CA THR A 803 22.49 29.21 4.64
C THR A 803 21.04 29.22 5.14
N GLN A 804 20.21 28.27 4.68
CA GLN A 804 18.76 28.23 4.93
C GLN A 804 18.02 29.49 4.43
N GLU A 805 18.62 30.25 3.52
CA GLU A 805 18.00 31.39 2.87
C GLU A 805 17.18 30.96 1.64
N ALA A 806 16.06 31.66 1.42
CA ALA A 806 15.18 31.42 0.29
C ALA A 806 14.68 32.71 -0.36
N ALA A 807 14.41 32.65 -1.65
CA ALA A 807 13.86 33.76 -2.43
C ALA A 807 12.94 33.22 -3.54
N PHE A 808 12.04 34.07 -4.03
CA PHE A 808 11.21 33.78 -5.19
C PHE A 808 11.47 34.79 -6.31
N GLY A 809 11.24 34.36 -7.54
CA GLY A 809 11.24 35.21 -8.73
C GLY A 809 9.97 34.99 -9.53
N VAL A 810 9.34 36.09 -9.95
CA VAL A 810 8.17 36.12 -10.82
C VAL A 810 8.50 37.06 -11.99
N VAL A 811 8.29 36.59 -13.21
CA VAL A 811 8.56 37.31 -14.45
C VAL A 811 7.28 37.31 -15.30
N ILE A 812 6.79 38.49 -15.67
CA ILE A 812 5.58 38.66 -16.46
C ILE A 812 5.96 38.97 -17.89
N THR A 813 5.31 38.27 -18.81
CA THR A 813 5.46 38.47 -20.25
C THR A 813 4.13 38.88 -20.89
N ASN A 814 4.21 39.78 -21.87
CA ASN A 814 3.05 40.17 -22.69
C ASN A 814 2.70 39.06 -23.71
N SER A 815 1.63 39.26 -24.49
CA SER A 815 1.18 38.31 -25.51
C SER A 815 2.22 38.03 -26.60
N ASN A 816 3.21 38.90 -26.76
CA ASN A 816 4.30 38.77 -27.73
C ASN A 816 5.56 38.11 -27.13
N GLY A 817 5.50 37.68 -25.86
CA GLY A 817 6.61 37.02 -25.16
C GLY A 817 7.69 37.96 -24.62
N GLN A 818 7.50 39.28 -24.69
CA GLN A 818 8.44 40.25 -24.12
C GLN A 818 8.18 40.41 -22.62
N ILE A 819 9.26 40.46 -21.83
CA ILE A 819 9.20 40.71 -20.39
C ILE A 819 8.74 42.15 -20.17
N CYS A 820 7.60 42.32 -19.50
CA CYS A 820 7.02 43.63 -19.25
C CYS A 820 7.12 44.06 -17.79
N ASP A 821 7.16 43.11 -16.86
CA ASP A 821 7.19 43.38 -15.43
C ASP A 821 7.71 42.15 -14.66
N GLY A 822 7.98 42.29 -13.37
CA GLY A 822 8.50 41.22 -12.54
C GLY A 822 8.45 41.55 -11.05
N LYS A 823 8.35 40.52 -10.22
CA LYS A 823 8.36 40.63 -8.76
C LYS A 823 9.34 39.61 -8.19
N ALA A 824 10.14 40.02 -7.21
CA ALA A 824 11.03 39.09 -6.53
C ALA A 824 11.27 39.55 -5.09
N GLY A 825 11.57 38.60 -4.22
CA GLY A 825 11.72 38.88 -2.80
C GLY A 825 12.32 37.72 -2.02
N ARG A 826 12.85 38.03 -0.84
CA ARG A 826 13.32 37.03 0.12
C ARG A 826 12.14 36.46 0.90
N ILE A 827 12.19 35.16 1.18
CA ILE A 827 11.13 34.44 1.87
C ILE A 827 11.70 33.54 2.97
N SER A 828 10.90 33.31 4.00
CA SER A 828 11.23 32.41 5.10
C SER A 828 10.55 31.07 4.87
N CYS A 829 11.32 30.06 4.48
CA CYS A 829 10.86 28.68 4.35
C CYS A 829 11.93 27.69 4.79
N SER A 830 11.59 26.41 4.82
CA SER A 830 12.44 25.32 5.33
C SER A 830 12.84 24.29 4.27
N SER A 831 12.33 24.43 3.05
CA SER A 831 12.60 23.49 1.96
C SER A 831 12.46 24.11 0.57
N PRO A 832 13.12 23.53 -0.45
CA PRO A 832 13.00 23.99 -1.83
C PRO A 832 11.55 23.98 -2.34
N ILE A 833 10.78 22.93 -2.04
CA ILE A 833 9.39 22.82 -2.51
C ILE A 833 8.46 23.87 -1.90
N GLU A 834 8.74 24.32 -0.67
CA GLU A 834 8.03 25.45 -0.06
C GLU A 834 8.37 26.78 -0.75
N ALA A 835 9.63 26.98 -1.15
CA ALA A 835 10.04 28.15 -1.93
C ALA A 835 9.32 28.22 -3.28
N GLU A 836 9.25 27.09 -3.99
CA GLU A 836 8.50 26.96 -5.25
C GLU A 836 7.00 27.24 -5.06
N ALA A 837 6.40 26.65 -4.02
CA ALA A 837 4.98 26.88 -3.72
C ALA A 837 4.71 28.35 -3.40
N HIS A 838 5.63 29.03 -2.71
CA HIS A 838 5.49 30.44 -2.41
C HIS A 838 5.64 31.33 -3.65
N ALA A 839 6.54 30.97 -4.57
CA ALA A 839 6.67 31.66 -5.87
C ALA A 839 5.36 31.61 -6.67
N ILE A 840 4.68 30.46 -6.68
CA ILE A 840 3.35 30.31 -7.30
C ILE A 840 2.30 31.18 -6.59
N LEU A 841 2.32 31.25 -5.25
CA LEU A 841 1.41 32.09 -4.49
C LEU A 841 1.60 33.59 -4.81
N GLU A 842 2.85 34.05 -4.89
CA GLU A 842 3.15 35.44 -5.25
C GLU A 842 2.75 35.77 -6.70
N ALA A 843 2.93 34.83 -7.62
CA ALA A 843 2.42 34.95 -8.99
C ALA A 843 0.88 35.03 -9.03
N CYS A 844 0.18 34.28 -8.17
CA CYS A 844 -1.27 34.37 -8.02
C CYS A 844 -1.70 35.75 -7.49
N HIS A 845 -1.01 36.28 -6.48
CA HIS A 845 -1.33 37.60 -5.93
C HIS A 845 -1.14 38.71 -6.96
N TYR A 846 -0.05 38.69 -7.73
CA TYR A 846 0.14 39.62 -8.84
C TYR A 846 -1.00 39.50 -9.87
N ALA A 847 -1.37 38.28 -10.24
CA ALA A 847 -2.47 38.04 -11.20
C ALA A 847 -3.86 38.48 -10.69
N LEU A 848 -4.03 38.73 -9.38
CA LEU A 848 -5.27 39.26 -8.81
C LEU A 848 -5.36 40.78 -8.91
N GLU A 849 -4.23 41.49 -8.88
CA GLU A 849 -4.15 42.95 -9.00
C GLU A 849 -4.47 43.41 -10.43
N ASP A 850 -4.22 42.55 -11.43
CA ASP A 850 -4.46 42.83 -12.84
C ASP A 850 -5.78 42.21 -13.36
N PRO A 851 -6.65 42.95 -14.05
CA PRO A 851 -7.88 42.41 -14.60
C PRO A 851 -7.68 41.38 -15.73
N THR A 852 -6.51 41.29 -16.36
CA THR A 852 -6.24 40.47 -17.55
C THR A 852 -6.16 38.96 -17.26
N PRO A 853 -6.77 38.10 -18.11
CA PRO A 853 -6.63 36.65 -18.01
C PRO A 853 -5.15 36.21 -18.06
N SER A 854 -4.74 35.42 -17.07
CA SER A 854 -3.33 35.11 -16.83
C SER A 854 -3.11 33.61 -16.64
N VAL A 855 -2.01 33.11 -17.21
CA VAL A 855 -1.54 31.73 -16.99
C VAL A 855 -0.23 31.76 -16.23
N ILE A 856 -0.22 31.15 -15.06
CA ILE A 856 0.95 30.97 -14.20
C ILE A 856 1.69 29.72 -14.64
N MET A 857 2.97 29.87 -14.93
CA MET A 857 3.86 28.87 -15.50
C MET A 857 4.91 28.50 -14.45
N SER A 858 4.92 27.25 -14.00
CA SER A 858 5.92 26.70 -13.07
C SER A 858 6.54 25.43 -13.66
N ASP A 859 7.84 25.23 -13.42
CA ASP A 859 8.55 24.01 -13.80
C ASP A 859 8.50 22.92 -12.71
N CYS A 860 7.91 23.23 -11.55
CA CYS A 860 7.66 22.27 -10.49
C CYS A 860 6.40 21.44 -10.79
N LYS A 861 6.58 20.40 -11.60
CA LYS A 861 5.49 19.48 -11.99
C LYS A 861 4.72 18.91 -10.77
N VAL A 862 5.41 18.65 -9.66
CA VAL A 862 4.79 18.10 -8.45
C VAL A 862 3.70 19.04 -7.90
N LEU A 863 3.96 20.35 -7.88
CA LEU A 863 3.00 21.35 -7.38
C LEU A 863 1.90 21.62 -8.40
N VAL A 864 2.22 21.65 -9.70
CA VAL A 864 1.22 21.82 -10.76
C VAL A 864 0.23 20.64 -10.78
N ASP A 865 0.74 19.41 -10.77
CA ASP A 865 -0.11 18.21 -10.72
C ASP A 865 -0.95 18.18 -9.43
N ALA A 866 -0.40 18.64 -8.30
CA ALA A 866 -1.13 18.75 -7.03
C ALA A 866 -2.25 19.80 -7.07
N LEU A 867 -2.05 20.95 -7.72
CA LEU A 867 -3.06 22.00 -7.86
C LEU A 867 -4.19 21.63 -8.83
N ILE A 868 -3.90 20.79 -9.83
CA ILE A 868 -4.90 20.24 -10.76
C ILE A 868 -5.63 19.04 -10.13
N GLY A 869 -4.93 18.29 -9.28
CA GLY A 869 -5.42 17.09 -8.60
C GLY A 869 -6.30 17.36 -7.38
N GLN A 870 -6.37 16.37 -6.48
CA GLN A 870 -7.13 16.49 -5.24
C GLN A 870 -6.25 17.01 -4.09
N PRO A 871 -6.82 17.72 -3.09
CA PRO A 871 -6.08 18.19 -1.92
C PRO A 871 -5.34 17.10 -1.11
N ALA A 872 -5.70 15.83 -1.29
CA ALA A 872 -5.02 14.70 -0.68
C ALA A 872 -3.61 14.44 -1.25
N ASP A 873 -3.35 14.86 -2.50
CA ASP A 873 -2.07 14.66 -3.18
C ASP A 873 -1.05 15.77 -2.86
N TRP A 874 -1.46 16.78 -2.09
CA TRP A 874 -0.63 17.94 -1.80
C TRP A 874 0.58 17.57 -0.95
N PRO A 875 1.78 18.07 -1.28
CA PRO A 875 2.92 17.99 -0.39
C PRO A 875 2.57 18.60 0.97
N TRP A 876 2.68 17.83 2.05
CA TRP A 876 2.15 18.25 3.36
C TRP A 876 2.81 19.53 3.89
N ARG A 877 4.08 19.75 3.54
CA ARG A 877 4.84 20.98 3.86
C ARG A 877 4.28 22.23 3.21
N CYS A 878 3.68 22.08 2.04
CA CYS A 878 3.11 23.17 1.26
C CYS A 878 1.61 23.33 1.47
N TYR A 879 1.00 22.57 2.40
CA TYR A 879 -0.46 22.50 2.56
C TYR A 879 -1.10 23.87 2.80
N ALA A 880 -0.51 24.69 3.68
CA ALA A 880 -1.00 26.05 3.95
C ALA A 880 -0.96 26.92 2.68
N THR A 881 0.19 26.97 2.01
CA THR A 881 0.41 27.74 0.79
C THR A 881 -0.50 27.29 -0.35
N LEU A 882 -0.66 25.98 -0.56
CA LEU A 882 -1.54 25.40 -1.57
C LEU A 882 -3.02 25.62 -1.25
N SER A 883 -3.41 25.65 0.03
CA SER A 883 -4.76 26.03 0.45
C SER A 883 -5.09 27.46 0.03
N SER A 884 -4.14 28.39 0.22
CA SER A 884 -4.28 29.78 -0.21
C SER A 884 -4.37 29.90 -1.74
N ILE A 885 -3.48 29.21 -2.48
CA ILE A 885 -3.52 29.20 -3.96
C ILE A 885 -4.85 28.63 -4.46
N SER A 886 -5.29 27.50 -3.92
CA SER A 886 -6.55 26.85 -4.32
C SER A 886 -7.76 27.76 -4.09
N ARG A 887 -7.80 28.48 -2.96
CA ARG A 887 -8.84 29.48 -2.69
C ARG A 887 -8.85 30.58 -3.76
N ILE A 888 -7.68 31.09 -4.16
CA ILE A 888 -7.57 32.10 -5.23
C ILE A 888 -8.09 31.55 -6.57
N LEU A 889 -7.67 30.34 -6.95
CA LEU A 889 -8.08 29.70 -8.21
C LEU A 889 -9.59 29.38 -8.26
N GLN A 890 -10.20 29.06 -7.11
CA GLN A 890 -11.64 28.82 -7.02
C GLN A 890 -12.46 30.11 -7.17
N HIS A 891 -11.95 31.24 -6.66
CA HIS A 891 -12.64 32.54 -6.72
C HIS A 891 -12.39 33.28 -8.04
N SER A 892 -11.38 32.88 -8.82
CA SER A 892 -11.01 33.53 -10.08
C SER A 892 -10.96 32.55 -11.24
N THR A 893 -11.96 32.61 -12.13
CA THR A 893 -11.99 31.83 -13.39
C THR A 893 -10.96 32.31 -14.42
N ARG A 894 -10.31 33.45 -14.16
CA ARG A 894 -9.35 34.13 -15.06
C ARG A 894 -7.91 33.64 -14.90
N ILE A 895 -7.58 32.99 -13.78
CA ILE A 895 -6.23 32.54 -13.46
C ILE A 895 -6.15 31.03 -13.66
N ARG A 896 -5.13 30.55 -14.37
CA ARG A 896 -4.85 29.11 -14.52
C ARG A 896 -3.38 28.83 -14.24
N VAL A 897 -3.10 27.65 -13.68
CA VAL A 897 -1.73 27.17 -13.45
C VAL A 897 -1.40 26.09 -14.48
N SER A 898 -0.22 26.17 -15.08
CA SER A 898 0.27 25.22 -16.08
C SER A 898 1.73 24.88 -15.87
N PHE A 899 2.09 23.67 -16.29
CA PHE A 899 3.47 23.21 -16.27
C PHE A 899 4.24 23.83 -17.45
N THR A 900 5.48 24.26 -17.19
CA THR A 900 6.46 24.65 -18.21
C THR A 900 7.75 23.85 -18.03
N SER A 901 8.51 23.63 -19.10
CA SER A 901 9.81 22.98 -18.96
C SER A 901 10.85 23.96 -18.40
N ARG A 902 11.80 23.46 -17.62
CA ARG A 902 12.88 24.25 -17.01
C ARG A 902 13.66 25.11 -18.02
N CYS A 903 13.80 24.67 -19.27
CA CYS A 903 14.45 25.47 -20.32
C CYS A 903 13.71 26.77 -20.66
N HIS A 904 12.40 26.82 -20.44
CA HIS A 904 11.57 28.00 -20.65
C HIS A 904 11.35 28.82 -19.36
N ASN A 905 11.82 28.34 -18.19
CA ASN A 905 11.68 29.04 -16.89
C ASN A 905 12.99 29.72 -16.42
N LYS A 906 14.03 29.77 -17.26
CA LYS A 906 15.38 30.24 -16.87
C LYS A 906 15.39 31.68 -16.34
N CYS A 907 14.53 32.55 -16.87
CA CYS A 907 14.46 33.95 -16.43
C CYS A 907 13.96 34.05 -14.98
N ALA A 908 12.90 33.32 -14.61
CA ALA A 908 12.40 33.31 -13.24
C ALA A 908 13.40 32.68 -12.27
N ASP A 909 14.06 31.59 -12.67
CA ASP A 909 15.13 30.91 -11.91
C ASP A 909 16.34 31.82 -11.66
N TRP A 910 16.77 32.57 -12.68
CA TRP A 910 17.83 33.56 -12.54
C TRP A 910 17.45 34.65 -11.54
N VAL A 911 16.24 35.20 -11.66
CA VAL A 911 15.73 36.25 -10.75
C VAL A 911 15.69 35.74 -9.30
N ALA A 912 15.17 34.54 -9.07
CA ALA A 912 15.09 33.94 -7.75
C ALA A 912 16.48 33.70 -7.14
N ARG A 913 17.45 33.19 -7.92
CA ARG A 913 18.83 32.97 -7.46
C ARG A 913 19.56 34.27 -7.13
N ASN A 914 19.44 35.29 -7.99
CA ASN A 914 20.13 36.56 -7.77
C ASN A 914 19.56 37.31 -6.56
N CYS A 915 18.23 37.31 -6.40
CA CYS A 915 17.59 37.88 -5.21
C CYS A 915 18.09 37.23 -3.91
N ARG A 916 18.31 35.91 -3.92
CA ARG A 916 18.87 35.19 -2.77
C ARG A 916 20.31 35.62 -2.48
N LEU A 917 21.20 35.55 -3.48
CA LEU A 917 22.65 35.75 -3.30
C LEU A 917 23.04 37.21 -3.05
N ASN A 918 22.49 38.15 -3.81
CA ASN A 918 23.00 39.52 -3.90
C ASN A 918 21.98 40.60 -3.50
N GLY A 919 20.71 40.22 -3.29
CA GLY A 919 19.60 41.19 -3.26
C GLY A 919 19.26 41.70 -4.66
N LEU A 920 18.06 42.25 -4.86
CA LEU A 920 17.66 42.80 -6.16
C LEU A 920 18.26 44.19 -6.37
N HIS A 921 19.03 44.35 -7.44
CA HIS A 921 19.52 45.65 -7.90
C HIS A 921 18.35 46.54 -8.35
N PRO A 922 18.34 47.87 -8.13
CA PRO A 922 17.22 48.74 -8.53
C PRO A 922 16.82 48.64 -10.02
N GLU A 923 17.78 48.32 -10.89
CA GLU A 923 17.59 48.19 -12.34
C GLU A 923 17.56 46.73 -12.84
N TRP A 924 17.24 45.76 -11.96
CA TRP A 924 17.28 44.34 -12.28
C TRP A 924 16.41 43.93 -13.49
N LEU A 925 15.32 44.65 -13.76
CA LEU A 925 14.47 44.44 -14.95
C LEU A 925 15.20 44.78 -16.25
N GLN A 926 16.03 45.81 -16.27
CA GLN A 926 16.84 46.16 -17.44
C GLN A 926 17.95 45.12 -17.68
N ILE A 927 18.58 44.65 -16.59
CA ILE A 927 19.56 43.56 -16.64
C ILE A 927 18.89 42.27 -17.12
N LEU A 928 17.68 41.96 -16.66
CA LEU A 928 16.94 40.77 -17.06
C LEU A 928 16.60 40.79 -18.56
N ASN A 929 16.26 41.95 -19.13
CA ASN A 929 16.03 42.08 -20.57
C ASN A 929 17.29 41.76 -21.39
N VAL A 930 18.47 42.18 -20.92
CA VAL A 930 19.77 41.84 -21.55
C VAL A 930 20.10 40.35 -21.36
N VAL A 931 19.88 39.81 -20.16
CA VAL A 931 20.15 38.40 -19.82
C VAL A 931 19.19 37.44 -20.52
N SER A 932 17.94 37.82 -20.75
CA SER A 932 16.95 37.00 -21.48
C SER A 932 17.31 36.79 -22.95
N ALA A 933 18.10 37.70 -23.55
CA ALA A 933 18.61 37.53 -24.92
C ALA A 933 19.81 36.55 -24.98
N LEU A 934 20.42 36.25 -23.83
CA LEU A 934 21.58 35.36 -23.69
C LEU A 934 21.21 33.95 -23.17
N LEU A 935 20.06 33.79 -22.51
CA LEU A 935 19.56 32.55 -21.91
C LEU A 935 18.65 31.75 -22.84
#